data_AF-A0A3L7SSN1-F1
#
_entry.id   AF-A0A3L7SSN1-F1
#
_cell.length_a   1.000
_cell.length_b   1.000
_cell.length_c   1.000
_cell.angle_alpha   90.00
_cell.angle_beta   90.00
_cell.angle_gamma   90.00
#
_symmetry.space_group_name_H-M   'P 1'
#
loop_
_entity.id
_entity.type
_entity.pdbx_description
1 polymer ?
#
loop_
_entity_poly.entity_id
_entity_poly.type
_entity_poly.pdbx_seq_one_letter_code
_entity_poly.pdbx_strand_id
1 'polypeptide(L)'
;MISRWTYYFGLAIRDLFRLWTTTQHHVIIVAGICLPILMLLGIKRGHVESLRQDLITSPTGRQVTFWSAQKGELMDRTSVERLSKELASIEVIIPETQRIVRLKFKEGENVRTAETVTLYATRPGDPLLKQISIDAPKSGGREIIVGQAVAEQLKATVGSTVDIVLIRGRGDKEETVEVQCQISAIMQTPELDASIGYADLDLLDQFDAFGRGFRVENLGWPSAKVSAADSYASYLFFCETGNSFSESDRKMMSERGFRVKDITNETPAYLKQLLVPEYSKKLLIYEVSSESSGKDPKSRLRIAPSELSVATDADDVVLPWNSAVKSEVNGKQVEMVGISLPRRTWLREYFINREIPFDYDAEPRSFRLAQPEAKFTSIKWPLKQDLSIELAAKAPDVKVENPKSKNAETSKPDSTGPKLEAKKADPKKVQSKSLKDELQVLVVPTNLLAWIHAFNDGQLDFDKDISLFVPKPHPAIYDRARLYASTIDYVPEVVKKLAADGFAVMSETGRITEIHKQDISLQLLVWVVGLGVFLFGIVTVVSVLMDSTDRKRVTIGILRVMGMSRAGIFASILLRATAIGAAAAVLSVLCGVGLSYLLGWIPPAEIGWLSWKPIVSVRIDQDDLILVATGAMLCCGLGAIPPAWKASNLDPFDAIVEGRFR
;
A
#
# COMPACT_ATOMS: atom_id res chain seq x y z
N MET A 1 -37.41 -28.94 68.20
CA MET A 1 -36.07 -29.32 68.70
C MET A 1 -35.04 -28.41 68.06
N ILE A 2 -34.45 -27.50 68.83
CA ILE A 2 -33.33 -26.67 68.38
C ILE A 2 -32.12 -27.60 68.24
N SER A 3 -31.57 -27.75 67.04
CA SER A 3 -30.46 -28.70 66.80
C SER A 3 -29.23 -28.28 67.60
N ARG A 4 -28.43 -29.22 68.11
CA ARG A 4 -27.20 -28.92 68.89
C ARG A 4 -26.27 -27.92 68.18
N TRP A 5 -26.30 -27.92 66.84
CA TRP A 5 -25.58 -26.99 65.97
C TRP A 5 -26.02 -25.53 66.11
N THR A 6 -27.32 -25.25 66.21
CA THR A 6 -27.81 -23.88 66.42
C THR A 6 -27.39 -23.30 67.78
N TYR A 7 -27.24 -24.15 68.81
CA TYR A 7 -26.70 -23.73 70.10
C TYR A 7 -25.20 -23.39 70.00
N TYR A 8 -24.41 -24.21 69.31
CA TYR A 8 -22.99 -23.93 69.07
C TYR A 8 -22.78 -22.65 68.25
N PHE A 9 -23.62 -22.42 67.24
CA PHE A 9 -23.63 -21.19 66.44
C PHE A 9 -23.94 -19.96 67.31
N GLY A 10 -25.00 -20.04 68.13
CA GLY A 10 -25.38 -18.96 69.04
C GLY A 10 -24.31 -18.65 70.09
N LEU A 11 -23.60 -19.67 70.59
CA LEU A 11 -22.49 -19.48 71.51
C LEU A 11 -21.29 -18.79 70.84
N ALA A 12 -20.92 -19.22 69.62
CA ALA A 12 -19.81 -18.64 68.87
C ALA A 12 -20.05 -17.16 68.51
N ILE A 13 -21.28 -16.79 68.14
CA ILE A 13 -21.66 -15.40 67.89
C ILE A 13 -21.62 -14.57 69.17
N ARG A 14 -22.16 -15.09 70.28
CA ARG A 14 -22.09 -14.39 71.57
C ARG A 14 -20.65 -14.20 72.05
N ASP A 15 -19.78 -15.17 71.78
CA ASP A 15 -18.35 -15.09 72.06
C ASP A 15 -17.65 -14.00 71.23
N LEU A 16 -18.08 -13.80 69.98
CA LEU A 16 -17.60 -12.73 69.10
C LEU A 16 -17.93 -11.34 69.66
N PHE A 17 -19.19 -11.12 70.07
CA PHE A 17 -19.64 -9.84 70.62
C PHE A 17 -19.11 -9.57 72.03
N ARG A 18 -18.95 -10.60 72.87
CA ARG A 18 -18.41 -10.45 74.21
C ARG A 18 -16.95 -9.95 74.19
N LEU A 19 -16.16 -10.40 73.21
CA LEU A 19 -14.77 -9.95 73.02
C LEU A 19 -14.65 -9.08 71.77
N TRP A 20 -15.48 -8.04 71.72
CA TRP A 20 -15.55 -7.14 70.58
C TRP A 20 -14.19 -6.50 70.27
N THR A 21 -13.46 -6.04 71.29
CA THR A 21 -12.15 -5.40 71.12
C THR A 21 -11.14 -6.34 70.45
N THR A 22 -10.95 -7.56 70.95
CA THR A 22 -10.05 -8.55 70.34
C THR A 22 -10.48 -8.92 68.92
N THR A 23 -11.80 -9.07 68.71
CA THR A 23 -12.35 -9.37 67.38
C THR A 23 -12.05 -8.26 66.37
N GLN A 24 -12.21 -6.99 66.73
CA GLN A 24 -11.86 -5.86 65.87
C GLN A 24 -10.39 -5.88 65.45
N HIS A 25 -9.48 -6.16 66.38
CA HIS A 25 -8.05 -6.24 66.06
C HIS A 25 -7.76 -7.36 65.06
N HIS A 26 -8.37 -8.54 65.23
CA HIS A 26 -8.19 -9.64 64.28
C HIS A 26 -8.74 -9.29 62.90
N VAL A 27 -9.91 -8.64 62.83
CA VAL A 27 -10.50 -8.16 61.59
C VAL A 27 -9.58 -7.15 60.90
N ILE A 28 -9.01 -6.20 61.64
CA ILE A 28 -8.06 -5.19 61.12
C ILE A 28 -6.78 -5.84 60.62
N ILE A 29 -6.22 -6.82 61.35
CA ILE A 29 -5.01 -7.53 60.93
C ILE A 29 -5.24 -8.25 59.59
N VAL A 30 -6.33 -9.03 59.48
CA VAL A 30 -6.64 -9.77 58.25
C VAL A 30 -6.96 -8.81 57.11
N ALA A 31 -7.71 -7.74 57.36
CA ALA A 31 -8.01 -6.73 56.35
C ALA A 31 -6.74 -6.00 55.88
N GLY A 32 -5.81 -5.70 56.79
CA GLY A 32 -4.52 -5.09 56.49
C GLY A 32 -3.57 -5.97 55.67
N ILE A 33 -3.71 -7.29 55.77
CA ILE A 33 -2.98 -8.25 54.91
C ILE A 33 -3.59 -8.32 53.50
N CYS A 34 -4.92 -8.22 53.41
CA CYS A 34 -5.64 -8.33 52.13
C CYS A 34 -5.60 -7.05 51.29
N LEU A 35 -5.57 -5.87 51.93
CA LEU A 35 -5.60 -4.57 51.26
C LEU A 35 -4.44 -4.36 50.27
N PRO A 36 -3.16 -4.66 50.59
CA PRO A 36 -2.06 -4.50 49.64
C PRO A 36 -2.18 -5.41 48.42
N ILE A 37 -2.70 -6.64 48.58
CA ILE A 37 -2.92 -7.56 47.45
C ILE A 37 -3.96 -6.97 46.50
N LEU A 38 -5.08 -6.48 47.05
CA LEU A 38 -6.14 -5.85 46.28
C LEU A 38 -5.63 -4.62 45.50
N MET A 39 -4.79 -3.80 46.15
CA MET A 39 -4.14 -2.65 45.50
C MET A 39 -3.17 -3.08 44.40
N LEU A 40 -2.36 -4.10 44.63
CA LEU A 40 -1.40 -4.60 43.64
C LEU A 40 -2.12 -5.10 42.37
N LEU A 41 -3.22 -5.85 42.54
CA LEU A 41 -4.08 -6.31 41.44
C LEU A 41 -4.70 -5.12 40.69
N GLY A 42 -5.24 -4.15 41.42
CA GLY A 42 -5.87 -2.96 40.84
C GLY A 42 -4.91 -2.07 40.07
N ILE A 43 -3.68 -1.88 40.57
CA ILE A 43 -2.62 -1.12 39.90
C ILE A 43 -2.15 -1.86 38.65
N LYS A 44 -1.93 -3.18 38.73
CA LYS A 44 -1.54 -3.98 37.55
C LYS A 44 -2.55 -3.79 36.42
N ARG A 45 -3.85 -4.02 36.71
CA ARG A 45 -4.91 -3.91 35.71
C ARG A 45 -5.05 -2.50 35.18
N GLY A 46 -4.98 -1.49 36.06
CA GLY A 46 -5.08 -0.10 35.61
C GLY A 46 -3.88 0.36 34.76
N HIS A 47 -2.67 -0.12 35.05
CA HIS A 47 -1.49 0.15 34.22
C HIS A 47 -1.58 -0.53 32.85
N VAL A 48 -1.94 -1.82 32.81
CA VAL A 48 -2.13 -2.55 31.55
C VAL A 48 -3.26 -1.95 30.73
N GLU A 49 -4.37 -1.56 31.37
CA GLU A 49 -5.48 -0.86 30.70
C GLU A 49 -5.02 0.49 30.16
N SER A 50 -4.22 1.28 30.90
CA SER A 50 -3.70 2.55 30.41
C SER A 50 -2.82 2.36 29.18
N LEU A 51 -1.88 1.41 29.22
CA LEU A 51 -1.04 1.11 28.06
C LEU A 51 -1.87 0.61 26.88
N ARG A 52 -2.86 -0.26 27.12
CA ARG A 52 -3.78 -0.75 26.11
C ARG A 52 -4.61 0.39 25.52
N GLN A 53 -5.15 1.28 26.36
CA GLN A 53 -5.92 2.45 25.97
C GLN A 53 -5.05 3.38 25.11
N ASP A 54 -3.83 3.71 25.53
CA ASP A 54 -2.92 4.61 24.78
C ASP A 54 -2.66 4.07 23.37
N LEU A 55 -2.46 2.75 23.23
CA LEU A 55 -2.24 2.14 21.91
C LEU A 55 -3.52 1.93 21.09
N ILE A 56 -4.67 1.68 21.71
CA ILE A 56 -5.96 1.61 21.01
C ILE A 56 -6.37 3.00 20.49
N THR A 57 -6.16 4.02 21.31
CA THR A 57 -6.54 5.41 21.00
C THR A 57 -5.61 6.01 19.96
N SER A 58 -4.34 5.56 19.90
CA SER A 58 -3.38 6.04 18.91
C SER A 58 -3.50 5.30 17.57
N PRO A 59 -3.82 5.99 16.46
CA PRO A 59 -3.82 5.40 15.12
C PRO A 59 -2.50 4.74 14.73
N THR A 60 -1.38 5.26 15.23
CA THR A 60 -0.04 4.71 14.97
C THR A 60 0.15 3.31 15.56
N GLY A 61 -0.54 2.98 16.66
CA GLY A 61 -0.48 1.64 17.26
C GLY A 61 -1.16 0.56 16.42
N ARG A 62 -2.09 0.96 15.54
CA ARG A 62 -2.78 0.08 14.58
C ARG A 62 -2.19 0.15 13.17
N GLN A 63 -1.17 0.99 12.96
CA GLN A 63 -0.56 1.22 11.66
C GLN A 63 0.53 0.18 11.35
N VAL A 64 0.50 -0.32 10.13
CA VAL A 64 1.54 -1.15 9.52
C VAL A 64 1.97 -0.48 8.22
N THR A 65 3.25 -0.17 8.10
CA THR A 65 3.82 0.35 6.85
C THR A 65 4.51 -0.78 6.12
N PHE A 66 4.25 -0.91 4.82
CA PHE A 66 4.88 -1.94 4.01
C PHE A 66 5.29 -1.39 2.63
N TRP A 67 6.26 -2.06 2.02
CA TRP A 67 6.86 -1.69 0.76
C TRP A 67 6.72 -2.81 -0.27
N SER A 68 6.58 -2.40 -1.54
CA SER A 68 6.67 -3.31 -2.67
C SER A 68 8.06 -3.95 -2.70
N ALA A 69 8.13 -5.27 -2.87
CA ALA A 69 9.40 -5.99 -2.80
C ALA A 69 10.12 -6.06 -4.15
N GLN A 70 11.46 -6.10 -4.11
CA GLN A 70 12.29 -6.25 -5.33
C GLN A 70 12.13 -7.62 -6.03
N LYS A 71 11.64 -8.65 -5.32
CA LYS A 71 11.43 -10.02 -5.84
C LYS A 71 10.00 -10.53 -5.66
N GLY A 72 9.07 -9.69 -5.21
CA GLY A 72 7.68 -10.05 -4.91
C GLY A 72 6.70 -9.47 -5.92
N GLU A 73 5.41 -9.51 -5.57
CA GLU A 73 4.34 -8.85 -6.33
C GLU A 73 4.54 -7.32 -6.30
N LEU A 74 4.38 -6.67 -7.46
CA LEU A 74 4.34 -5.21 -7.53
C LEU A 74 3.05 -4.73 -6.88
N MET A 75 3.15 -3.73 -5.99
CA MET A 75 1.97 -3.18 -5.35
C MET A 75 1.24 -2.24 -6.32
N ASP A 76 0.23 -2.77 -7.01
CA ASP A 76 -0.71 -1.98 -7.81
C ASP A 76 -2.08 -1.90 -7.12
N ARG A 77 -3.01 -1.20 -7.77
CA ARG A 77 -4.38 -1.05 -7.27
C ARG A 77 -5.12 -2.38 -7.09
N THR A 78 -4.85 -3.35 -7.96
CA THR A 78 -5.49 -4.67 -7.88
C THR A 78 -4.98 -5.47 -6.69
N SER A 79 -3.68 -5.39 -6.41
CA SER A 79 -3.05 -5.99 -5.22
C SER A 79 -3.60 -5.35 -3.94
N VAL A 80 -3.75 -4.02 -3.90
CA VAL A 80 -4.33 -3.30 -2.74
C VAL A 80 -5.79 -3.72 -2.51
N GLU A 81 -6.60 -3.81 -3.57
CA GLU A 81 -7.99 -4.27 -3.47
C GLU A 81 -8.07 -5.74 -3.04
N ARG A 82 -7.19 -6.60 -3.55
CA ARG A 82 -7.07 -8.01 -3.11
C ARG A 82 -6.77 -8.10 -1.62
N LEU A 83 -5.73 -7.40 -1.16
CA LEU A 83 -5.33 -7.37 0.26
C LEU A 83 -6.46 -6.87 1.15
N SER A 84 -7.19 -5.83 0.72
CA SER A 84 -8.34 -5.31 1.47
C SER A 84 -9.50 -6.31 1.61
N LYS A 85 -9.69 -7.20 0.62
CA LYS A 85 -10.76 -8.20 0.62
C LYS A 85 -10.38 -9.46 1.40
N GLU A 86 -9.13 -9.90 1.33
CA GLU A 86 -8.71 -11.14 1.96
C GLU A 86 -8.48 -11.02 3.48
N LEU A 87 -8.25 -9.81 3.99
CA LEU A 87 -7.99 -9.55 5.40
C LEU A 87 -9.13 -8.72 6.00
N ALA A 88 -10.16 -9.41 6.51
CA ALA A 88 -11.29 -8.77 7.20
C ALA A 88 -10.88 -7.96 8.46
N SER A 89 -9.64 -8.14 8.92
CA SER A 89 -9.06 -7.41 10.04
C SER A 89 -8.55 -6.01 9.68
N ILE A 90 -8.53 -5.61 8.40
CA ILE A 90 -8.06 -4.29 7.93
C ILE A 90 -9.22 -3.27 7.91
N GLU A 91 -8.98 -2.07 8.45
CA GLU A 91 -9.90 -0.93 8.33
C GLU A 91 -9.69 -0.18 7.00
N VAL A 92 -8.44 0.16 6.65
CA VAL A 92 -8.11 0.84 5.39
C VAL A 92 -6.66 0.61 4.98
N ILE A 93 -6.40 0.57 3.67
CA ILE A 93 -5.06 0.60 3.07
C ILE A 93 -4.94 1.89 2.25
N ILE A 94 -3.88 2.64 2.51
CA ILE A 94 -3.58 3.92 1.86
C ILE A 94 -2.16 3.82 1.28
N PRO A 95 -2.03 3.59 -0.04
CA PRO A 95 -0.77 3.78 -0.73
C PRO A 95 -0.23 5.20 -0.53
N GLU A 96 1.06 5.31 -0.26
CA GLU A 96 1.71 6.60 -0.06
C GLU A 96 2.15 7.18 -1.40
N THR A 97 1.32 8.08 -1.92
CA THR A 97 1.67 8.95 -3.04
C THR A 97 1.52 10.40 -2.61
N GLN A 98 2.38 11.25 -3.18
CA GLN A 98 2.35 12.69 -2.94
C GLN A 98 2.58 13.43 -4.26
N ARG A 99 2.01 14.64 -4.36
CA ARG A 99 2.28 15.58 -5.46
C ARG A 99 2.48 16.98 -4.93
N ILE A 100 3.43 17.67 -5.53
CA ILE A 100 3.58 19.12 -5.36
C ILE A 100 2.68 19.77 -6.40
N VAL A 101 1.81 20.66 -5.95
CA VAL A 101 0.85 21.39 -6.78
C VAL A 101 0.88 22.86 -6.45
N ARG A 102 0.41 23.68 -7.39
CA ARG A 102 0.09 25.09 -7.14
C ARG A 102 -1.41 25.20 -6.92
N LEU A 103 -1.83 25.93 -5.89
CA LEU A 103 -3.24 26.24 -5.66
C LEU A 103 -3.52 27.69 -6.03
N LYS A 104 -4.65 27.94 -6.70
CA LYS A 104 -5.17 29.29 -6.95
C LYS A 104 -6.56 29.43 -6.34
N PHE A 105 -6.79 30.53 -5.65
CA PHE A 105 -8.10 30.92 -5.16
C PHE A 105 -8.51 32.23 -5.82
N LYS A 106 -9.70 32.25 -6.43
CA LYS A 106 -10.26 33.42 -7.11
C LYS A 106 -11.42 33.97 -6.29
N GLU A 107 -11.28 35.21 -5.82
CA GLU A 107 -12.30 35.93 -5.04
C GLU A 107 -12.60 37.26 -5.74
N GLY A 108 -13.65 37.29 -6.57
CA GLY A 108 -13.93 38.42 -7.45
C GLY A 108 -12.83 38.60 -8.50
N GLU A 109 -12.20 39.77 -8.55
CA GLU A 109 -11.04 40.06 -9.42
C GLU A 109 -9.69 39.67 -8.78
N ASN A 110 -9.66 39.38 -7.47
CA ASN A 110 -8.41 39.03 -6.79
C ASN A 110 -8.09 37.55 -6.98
N VAL A 111 -6.88 37.27 -7.47
CA VAL A 111 -6.32 35.92 -7.57
C VAL A 111 -5.20 35.78 -6.54
N ARG A 112 -5.35 34.85 -5.61
CA ARG A 112 -4.32 34.49 -4.63
C ARG A 112 -3.78 33.12 -4.98
N THR A 113 -2.47 32.92 -4.82
CA THR A 113 -1.81 31.67 -5.18
C THR A 113 -0.94 31.14 -4.05
N ALA A 114 -0.87 29.82 -3.94
CA ALA A 114 0.09 29.10 -3.12
C ALA A 114 0.92 28.22 -4.06
N GLU A 115 2.22 28.51 -4.17
CA GLU A 115 3.09 27.98 -5.23
C GLU A 115 3.52 26.53 -4.99
N THR A 116 3.81 26.17 -3.73
CA THR A 116 4.40 24.88 -3.38
C THR A 116 3.59 24.20 -2.29
N VAL A 117 2.49 23.55 -2.67
CA VAL A 117 1.66 22.78 -1.74
C VAL A 117 1.87 21.30 -1.99
N THR A 118 2.27 20.54 -0.96
CA THR A 118 2.39 19.08 -1.07
C THR A 118 1.09 18.42 -0.65
N LEU A 119 0.41 17.78 -1.60
CA LEU A 119 -0.77 16.98 -1.34
C LEU A 119 -0.37 15.52 -1.10
N TYR A 120 -0.74 15.00 0.06
CA TYR A 120 -0.58 13.60 0.46
C TYR A 120 -1.85 12.80 0.19
N ALA A 121 -1.68 11.52 -0.15
CA ALA A 121 -2.81 10.61 -0.32
C ALA A 121 -3.54 10.31 0.99
N THR A 122 -4.85 10.26 0.91
CA THR A 122 -5.73 9.71 1.94
C THR A 122 -6.86 8.91 1.28
N ARG A 123 -7.64 8.20 2.11
CA ARG A 123 -8.86 7.50 1.68
C ARG A 123 -9.97 7.65 2.72
N PRO A 124 -11.24 7.48 2.33
CA PRO A 124 -12.34 7.35 3.27
C PRO A 124 -12.01 6.34 4.36
N GLY A 125 -12.19 6.74 5.62
CA GLY A 125 -11.89 5.88 6.77
C GLY A 125 -10.51 6.08 7.41
N ASP A 126 -9.66 6.97 6.87
CA ASP A 126 -8.33 7.27 7.41
C ASP A 126 -8.33 7.60 8.92
N PRO A 127 -7.77 6.73 9.77
CA PRO A 127 -7.79 6.93 11.23
C PRO A 127 -7.01 8.16 11.71
N LEU A 128 -5.99 8.62 10.96
CA LEU A 128 -5.23 9.82 11.33
C LEU A 128 -6.08 11.09 11.21
N LEU A 129 -6.90 11.19 10.16
CA LEU A 129 -7.81 12.32 9.97
C LEU A 129 -9.00 12.25 10.93
N LYS A 130 -9.53 11.05 11.20
CA LYS A 130 -10.60 10.86 12.21
C LYS A 130 -10.15 11.30 13.61
N GLN A 131 -8.89 11.08 13.98
CA GLN A 131 -8.37 11.47 15.31
C GLN A 131 -8.48 12.98 15.55
N ILE A 132 -8.31 13.79 14.50
CA ILE A 132 -8.45 15.24 14.53
C ILE A 132 -9.87 15.71 14.16
N SER A 133 -10.85 14.80 14.13
CA SER A 133 -12.26 15.07 13.78
C SER A 133 -12.46 15.65 12.37
N ILE A 134 -11.61 15.26 11.42
CA ILE A 134 -11.72 15.62 10.02
C ILE A 134 -12.09 14.37 9.21
N ASP A 135 -13.16 14.46 8.43
CA ASP A 135 -13.52 13.39 7.49
C ASP A 135 -12.64 13.45 6.24
N ALA A 136 -12.12 12.30 5.84
CA ALA A 136 -11.34 12.18 4.61
C ALA A 136 -12.22 12.44 3.37
N PRO A 137 -11.67 13.01 2.29
CA PRO A 137 -12.36 13.17 1.01
C PRO A 137 -12.97 11.86 0.51
N LYS A 138 -14.12 11.95 -0.17
CA LYS A 138 -14.76 10.80 -0.82
C LYS A 138 -13.88 10.22 -1.92
N SER A 139 -13.96 8.90 -2.16
CA SER A 139 -13.20 8.23 -3.23
C SER A 139 -13.55 8.86 -4.59
N GLY A 140 -12.53 9.32 -5.33
CA GLY A 140 -12.69 10.02 -6.61
C GLY A 140 -13.38 11.39 -6.52
N GLY A 141 -13.64 11.89 -5.31
CA GLY A 141 -14.23 13.20 -5.07
C GLY A 141 -13.26 14.34 -5.37
N ARG A 142 -13.79 15.51 -5.72
CA ARG A 142 -13.01 16.74 -5.92
C ARG A 142 -12.94 17.56 -4.63
N GLU A 143 -12.59 16.90 -3.54
CA GLU A 143 -12.47 17.47 -2.21
C GLU A 143 -11.00 17.38 -1.76
N ILE A 144 -10.48 18.43 -1.15
CA ILE A 144 -9.14 18.47 -0.57
C ILE A 144 -9.16 19.01 0.85
N ILE A 145 -8.23 18.56 1.67
CA ILE A 145 -7.95 19.11 2.98
C ILE A 145 -6.65 19.90 2.87
N VAL A 146 -6.59 21.09 3.46
CA VAL A 146 -5.38 21.93 3.42
C VAL A 146 -4.90 22.26 4.83
N GLY A 147 -3.60 22.44 4.99
CA GLY A 147 -3.02 22.96 6.22
C GLY A 147 -3.37 24.43 6.45
N GLN A 148 -3.33 24.87 7.72
CA GLN A 148 -3.64 26.24 8.12
C GLN A 148 -2.79 27.28 7.37
N ALA A 149 -1.48 27.04 7.19
CA ALA A 149 -0.58 27.94 6.46
C ALA A 149 -1.06 28.20 5.02
N VAL A 150 -1.51 27.14 4.33
CA VAL A 150 -2.01 27.22 2.95
C VAL A 150 -3.34 27.99 2.92
N ALA A 151 -4.23 27.72 3.87
CA ALA A 151 -5.51 28.42 3.99
C ALA A 151 -5.31 29.92 4.26
N GLU A 152 -4.33 30.30 5.09
CA GLU A 152 -3.98 31.70 5.37
C GLU A 152 -3.37 32.41 4.16
N GLN A 153 -2.47 31.75 3.42
CA GLN A 153 -1.90 32.28 2.18
C GLN A 153 -2.98 32.55 1.12
N LEU A 154 -3.91 31.61 0.95
CA LEU A 154 -5.03 31.76 0.03
C LEU A 154 -6.15 32.65 0.59
N LYS A 155 -6.15 32.91 1.90
CA LYS A 155 -7.28 33.46 2.67
C LYS A 155 -8.60 32.75 2.37
N ALA A 156 -8.53 31.43 2.25
CA ALA A 156 -9.68 30.57 1.92
C ALA A 156 -10.29 29.96 3.19
N THR A 157 -11.59 29.69 3.16
CA THR A 157 -12.34 29.05 4.25
C THR A 157 -12.85 27.68 3.84
N VAL A 158 -13.26 26.86 4.82
CA VAL A 158 -13.92 25.57 4.54
C VAL A 158 -15.14 25.78 3.63
N GLY A 159 -15.23 24.98 2.57
CA GLY A 159 -16.25 25.07 1.53
C GLY A 159 -15.83 25.89 0.31
N SER A 160 -14.71 26.62 0.37
CA SER A 160 -14.18 27.41 -0.75
C SER A 160 -13.71 26.51 -1.91
N THR A 161 -13.95 26.95 -3.14
CA THR A 161 -13.46 26.25 -4.35
C THR A 161 -12.11 26.83 -4.79
N VAL A 162 -11.10 25.97 -4.94
CA VAL A 162 -9.76 26.32 -5.39
C VAL A 162 -9.41 25.59 -6.68
N ASP A 163 -8.65 26.25 -7.55
CA ASP A 163 -8.10 25.66 -8.76
C ASP A 163 -6.74 25.04 -8.42
N ILE A 164 -6.61 23.72 -8.53
CA ILE A 164 -5.32 23.02 -8.48
C ILE A 164 -4.70 23.10 -9.86
N VAL A 165 -3.49 23.64 -9.92
CA VAL A 165 -2.73 23.84 -11.16
C VAL A 165 -1.59 22.84 -11.20
N LEU A 166 -1.58 22.04 -12.26
CA LEU A 166 -0.55 21.05 -12.55
C LEU A 166 0.19 21.46 -13.82
N ILE A 167 1.50 21.28 -13.79
CA ILE A 167 2.40 21.60 -14.89
C ILE A 167 3.16 20.33 -15.23
N ARG A 168 3.22 19.99 -16.52
CA ARG A 168 4.11 18.96 -17.05
C ARG A 168 4.94 19.54 -18.19
N GLY A 169 6.18 19.08 -18.35
CA GLY A 169 7.04 19.55 -19.45
C GLY A 169 8.24 18.65 -19.69
N ARG A 170 8.73 18.66 -20.94
CA ARG A 170 9.99 18.00 -21.35
C ARG A 170 10.67 18.89 -22.40
N GLY A 171 11.75 19.58 -22.02
CA GLY A 171 12.40 20.58 -22.87
C GLY A 171 11.61 21.90 -22.91
N ASP A 172 11.51 22.55 -24.08
CA ASP A 172 10.92 23.89 -24.24
C ASP A 172 9.38 23.95 -24.28
N LYS A 173 8.67 22.84 -23.99
CA LYS A 173 7.21 22.79 -24.01
C LYS A 173 6.66 22.44 -22.63
N GLU A 174 6.01 23.42 -22.01
CA GLU A 174 5.22 23.24 -20.79
C GLU A 174 3.73 23.20 -21.11
N GLU A 175 3.03 22.25 -20.50
CA GLU A 175 1.58 22.13 -20.55
C GLU A 175 1.03 22.32 -19.15
N THR A 176 0.09 23.26 -19.00
CA THR A 176 -0.57 23.56 -17.73
C THR A 176 -2.04 23.14 -17.82
N VAL A 177 -2.52 22.44 -16.80
CA VAL A 177 -3.93 22.10 -16.62
C VAL A 177 -4.42 22.56 -15.26
N GLU A 178 -5.70 22.89 -15.16
CA GLU A 178 -6.34 23.29 -13.92
C GLU A 178 -7.52 22.35 -13.60
N VAL A 179 -7.72 22.01 -12.33
CA VAL A 179 -8.91 21.29 -11.83
C VAL A 179 -9.48 22.00 -10.62
N GLN A 180 -10.80 22.17 -10.61
CA GLN A 180 -11.52 22.73 -9.48
C GLN A 180 -11.74 21.68 -8.40
N CYS A 181 -11.32 22.00 -7.18
CA CYS A 181 -11.55 21.20 -5.98
C CYS A 181 -12.11 22.07 -4.85
N GLN A 182 -12.92 21.48 -3.99
CA GLN A 182 -13.48 22.15 -2.82
C GLN A 182 -12.63 21.85 -1.58
N ILE A 183 -12.38 22.84 -0.74
CA ILE A 183 -11.75 22.66 0.56
C ILE A 183 -12.78 22.05 1.52
N SER A 184 -12.63 20.77 1.88
CA SER A 184 -13.53 20.08 2.80
C SER A 184 -13.21 20.37 4.26
N ALA A 185 -11.94 20.59 4.59
CA ALA A 185 -11.49 20.94 5.93
C ALA A 185 -10.13 21.68 5.92
N ILE A 186 -9.85 22.39 7.01
CA ILE A 186 -8.56 23.03 7.27
C ILE A 186 -7.94 22.40 8.52
N MET A 187 -6.72 21.90 8.41
CA MET A 187 -6.01 21.19 9.46
C MET A 187 -4.94 22.07 10.11
N GLN A 188 -4.83 22.02 11.45
CA GLN A 188 -3.70 22.62 12.16
C GLN A 188 -2.43 21.80 11.90
N THR A 189 -1.39 22.45 11.40
CA THR A 189 -0.10 21.81 11.12
C THR A 189 0.84 21.95 12.32
N PRO A 190 1.66 20.93 12.65
CA PRO A 190 2.62 21.00 13.75
C PRO A 190 3.66 22.12 13.56
N GLU A 191 4.06 22.32 12.31
CA GLU A 191 4.88 23.45 11.89
C GLU A 191 3.97 24.55 11.31
N LEU A 192 4.16 25.77 11.80
CA LEU A 192 3.35 26.95 11.42
C LEU A 192 3.41 27.26 9.92
N ASP A 193 4.50 26.90 9.22
CA ASP A 193 4.72 27.22 7.80
C ASP A 193 4.55 26.02 6.85
N ALA A 194 4.08 24.87 7.35
CA ALA A 194 3.97 23.66 6.54
C ALA A 194 2.92 23.81 5.44
N SER A 195 3.37 23.86 4.19
CA SER A 195 2.51 23.95 3.00
C SER A 195 2.05 22.58 2.54
N ILE A 196 1.23 21.92 3.36
CA ILE A 196 0.76 20.55 3.15
C ILE A 196 -0.77 20.46 3.02
N GLY A 197 -1.25 19.40 2.40
CA GLY A 197 -2.66 19.06 2.32
C GLY A 197 -2.88 17.57 2.06
N TYR A 198 -4.13 17.15 2.05
CA TYR A 198 -4.54 15.78 1.73
C TYR A 198 -5.57 15.77 0.60
N ALA A 199 -5.47 14.79 -0.27
CA ALA A 199 -6.42 14.53 -1.35
C ALA A 199 -6.68 13.02 -1.46
N ASP A 200 -7.83 12.65 -2.01
CA ASP A 200 -8.12 11.24 -2.26
C ASP A 200 -7.09 10.62 -3.21
N LEU A 201 -6.73 9.37 -2.95
CA LEU A 201 -5.78 8.60 -3.75
C LEU A 201 -6.13 8.60 -5.25
N ASP A 202 -7.42 8.46 -5.60
CA ASP A 202 -7.84 8.37 -7.00
C ASP A 202 -7.57 9.67 -7.77
N LEU A 203 -7.62 10.82 -7.07
CA LEU A 203 -7.31 12.12 -7.64
C LEU A 203 -5.78 12.28 -7.81
N LEU A 204 -4.99 11.85 -6.83
CA LEU A 204 -3.52 11.92 -6.93
C LEU A 204 -2.93 10.97 -7.97
N ASP A 205 -3.53 9.80 -8.18
CA ASP A 205 -3.14 8.88 -9.25
C ASP A 205 -3.37 9.51 -10.63
N GLN A 206 -4.46 10.27 -10.80
CA GLN A 206 -4.72 11.04 -12.01
C GLN A 206 -3.68 12.15 -12.21
N PHE A 207 -3.21 12.78 -11.13
CA PHE A 207 -2.15 13.79 -11.19
C PHE A 207 -0.80 13.16 -11.56
N ASP A 208 -0.47 11.98 -11.02
CA ASP A 208 0.72 11.22 -11.42
C ASP A 208 0.64 10.81 -12.90
N ALA A 209 -0.51 10.30 -13.35
CA ALA A 209 -0.73 9.94 -14.74
C ALA A 209 -0.50 11.14 -15.68
N PHE A 210 -1.06 12.31 -15.34
CA PHE A 210 -0.82 13.55 -16.09
C PHE A 210 0.67 13.92 -16.11
N GLY A 211 1.34 13.92 -14.95
CA GLY A 211 2.76 14.25 -14.84
C GLY A 211 3.68 13.33 -15.63
N ARG A 212 3.31 12.04 -15.77
CA ARG A 212 4.00 11.07 -16.63
C ARG A 212 3.67 11.22 -18.13
N GLY A 213 2.77 12.12 -18.49
CA GLY A 213 2.38 12.43 -19.86
C GLY A 213 1.25 11.56 -20.41
N PHE A 214 0.56 10.79 -19.58
CA PHE A 214 -0.61 10.01 -19.99
C PHE A 214 -1.87 10.88 -20.10
N ARG A 215 -2.86 10.35 -20.83
CA ARG A 215 -4.22 10.91 -20.91
C ARG A 215 -4.98 10.64 -19.61
N VAL A 216 -5.79 11.61 -19.17
CA VAL A 216 -6.63 11.48 -17.97
C VAL A 216 -8.09 11.71 -18.36
N GLU A 217 -8.80 10.63 -18.64
CA GLU A 217 -10.17 10.69 -19.19
C GLU A 217 -11.18 11.34 -18.24
N ASN A 218 -11.13 11.00 -16.95
CA ASN A 218 -12.06 11.51 -15.94
C ASN A 218 -12.03 13.04 -15.78
N LEU A 219 -10.90 13.68 -16.09
CA LEU A 219 -10.71 15.13 -16.02
C LEU A 219 -10.67 15.78 -17.41
N GLY A 220 -10.82 14.99 -18.48
CA GLY A 220 -10.78 15.47 -19.86
C GLY A 220 -9.42 16.04 -20.27
N TRP A 221 -8.33 15.59 -19.64
CA TRP A 221 -7.00 16.09 -19.97
C TRP A 221 -6.36 15.23 -21.08
N PRO A 222 -5.89 15.87 -22.17
CA PRO A 222 -5.26 15.15 -23.27
C PRO A 222 -3.92 14.56 -22.83
N SER A 223 -3.45 13.56 -23.57
CA SER A 223 -2.09 13.04 -23.42
C SER A 223 -1.05 14.12 -23.75
N ALA A 224 0.19 13.93 -23.32
CA ALA A 224 1.28 14.80 -23.76
C ALA A 224 1.34 14.79 -25.30
N LYS A 225 1.65 15.94 -25.92
CA LYS A 225 1.79 16.10 -27.38
C LYS A 225 3.05 15.45 -27.93
N VAL A 226 3.28 14.19 -27.57
CA VAL A 226 4.39 13.34 -27.97
C VAL A 226 3.79 12.04 -28.48
N SER A 227 4.09 11.69 -29.72
CA SER A 227 3.65 10.42 -30.30
C SER A 227 4.22 9.24 -29.52
N ALA A 228 3.48 8.14 -29.48
CA ALA A 228 3.96 6.89 -28.93
C ALA A 228 5.28 6.44 -29.59
N ALA A 229 6.11 5.74 -28.82
CA ALA A 229 7.32 5.13 -29.35
C ALA A 229 6.97 4.05 -30.37
N ASP A 230 7.75 3.97 -31.45
CA ASP A 230 7.56 2.96 -32.48
C ASP A 230 7.88 1.56 -31.93
N SER A 231 7.11 0.57 -32.37
CA SER A 231 7.29 -0.82 -31.98
C SER A 231 7.13 -1.76 -33.18
N TYR A 232 8.13 -2.61 -33.40
CA TYR A 232 8.24 -3.46 -34.59
C TYR A 232 8.23 -4.94 -34.19
N ALA A 233 7.61 -5.79 -35.02
CA ALA A 233 7.58 -7.24 -34.83
C ALA A 233 8.92 -7.87 -35.24
N SER A 234 9.54 -7.37 -36.31
CA SER A 234 10.83 -7.83 -36.81
C SER A 234 11.54 -6.72 -37.58
N TYR A 235 12.78 -6.99 -37.99
CA TYR A 235 13.53 -6.18 -38.93
C TYR A 235 13.85 -7.01 -40.16
N LEU A 236 13.64 -6.44 -41.35
CA LEU A 236 14.07 -7.04 -42.61
C LEU A 236 15.40 -6.47 -43.02
N PHE A 237 16.38 -7.34 -43.19
CA PHE A 237 17.71 -7.01 -43.69
C PHE A 237 17.78 -7.39 -45.16
N PHE A 238 18.06 -6.40 -46.00
CA PHE A 238 18.27 -6.59 -47.42
C PHE A 238 19.76 -6.56 -47.74
N CYS A 239 20.25 -7.60 -48.39
CA CYS A 239 21.64 -7.72 -48.83
C CYS A 239 21.68 -8.06 -50.33
N GLU A 240 22.67 -7.56 -51.06
CA GLU A 240 22.92 -8.02 -52.43
C GLU A 240 23.57 -9.41 -52.44
N THR A 241 23.31 -10.18 -53.49
CA THR A 241 23.95 -11.48 -53.71
C THR A 241 25.47 -11.35 -53.71
N GLY A 242 26.13 -11.89 -52.68
CA GLY A 242 27.57 -11.78 -52.45
C GLY A 242 27.92 -11.24 -51.05
N ASN A 243 27.01 -10.49 -50.42
CA ASN A 243 27.19 -9.88 -49.10
C ASN A 243 26.19 -10.45 -48.08
N SER A 244 26.08 -11.78 -47.99
CA SER A 244 25.17 -12.44 -47.05
C SER A 244 25.65 -12.33 -45.60
N PHE A 245 24.73 -12.48 -44.65
CA PHE A 245 25.06 -12.62 -43.22
C PHE A 245 26.13 -13.69 -42.98
N SER A 246 27.27 -13.27 -42.44
CA SER A 246 28.36 -14.14 -42.04
C SER A 246 28.01 -14.95 -40.78
N GLU A 247 28.82 -15.97 -40.45
CA GLU A 247 28.65 -16.70 -39.18
C GLU A 247 28.88 -15.80 -37.95
N SER A 248 29.78 -14.81 -38.05
CA SER A 248 29.98 -13.81 -37.00
C SER A 248 28.75 -12.93 -36.80
N ASP A 249 28.13 -12.45 -37.88
CA ASP A 249 26.90 -11.63 -37.78
C ASP A 249 25.77 -12.41 -37.11
N ARG A 250 25.58 -13.68 -37.50
CA ARG A 250 24.56 -14.56 -36.90
C ARG A 250 24.82 -14.80 -35.42
N LYS A 251 26.09 -15.03 -35.05
CA LYS A 251 26.47 -15.23 -33.65
C LYS A 251 26.22 -13.97 -32.83
N MET A 252 26.64 -12.80 -33.30
CA MET A 252 26.43 -11.53 -32.62
C MET A 252 24.94 -11.20 -32.44
N MET A 253 24.10 -11.45 -33.47
CA MET A 253 22.65 -11.29 -33.35
C MET A 253 22.06 -12.22 -32.30
N SER A 254 22.52 -13.48 -32.24
CA SER A 254 22.07 -14.44 -31.23
C SER A 254 22.47 -14.06 -29.80
N GLU A 255 23.68 -13.52 -29.60
CA GLU A 255 24.15 -13.02 -28.29
C GLU A 255 23.31 -11.83 -27.79
N ARG A 256 22.74 -11.05 -28.71
CA ARG A 256 21.79 -9.96 -28.41
C ARG A 256 20.34 -10.45 -28.29
N GLY A 257 20.09 -11.76 -28.40
CA GLY A 257 18.76 -12.37 -28.24
C GLY A 257 17.90 -12.37 -29.51
N PHE A 258 18.49 -12.16 -30.69
CA PHE A 258 17.78 -12.19 -31.97
C PHE A 258 17.94 -13.53 -32.70
N ARG A 259 16.88 -13.93 -33.41
CA ARG A 259 16.86 -15.04 -34.35
C ARG A 259 16.84 -14.49 -35.77
N VAL A 260 17.77 -14.97 -36.59
CA VAL A 260 17.89 -14.60 -38.01
C VAL A 260 17.30 -15.73 -38.86
N LYS A 261 16.24 -15.45 -39.61
CA LYS A 261 15.59 -16.38 -40.54
C LYS A 261 15.81 -15.90 -41.98
N ASP A 262 16.26 -16.79 -42.86
CA ASP A 262 16.28 -16.49 -44.30
C ASP A 262 14.86 -16.61 -44.87
N ILE A 263 14.34 -15.51 -45.40
CA ILE A 263 13.00 -15.42 -45.98
C ILE A 263 13.05 -15.03 -47.47
N THR A 264 14.20 -15.20 -48.12
CA THR A 264 14.40 -14.84 -49.54
C THR A 264 13.37 -15.55 -50.44
N ASN A 265 13.06 -16.81 -50.16
CA ASN A 265 12.04 -17.58 -50.91
C ASN A 265 10.62 -17.36 -50.38
N GLU A 266 10.49 -16.95 -49.12
CA GLU A 266 9.22 -16.75 -48.40
C GLU A 266 8.77 -15.27 -48.37
N THR A 267 9.34 -14.41 -49.22
CA THR A 267 9.05 -12.97 -49.17
C THR A 267 7.55 -12.72 -49.39
N PRO A 268 6.91 -11.87 -48.55
CA PRO A 268 5.49 -11.63 -48.64
C PRO A 268 5.05 -11.12 -50.03
N ALA A 269 3.89 -11.58 -50.50
CA ALA A 269 3.41 -11.32 -51.86
C ALA A 269 3.28 -9.82 -52.18
N TYR A 270 2.81 -9.02 -51.23
CA TYR A 270 2.69 -7.57 -51.36
C TYR A 270 4.05 -6.87 -51.48
N LEU A 271 5.10 -7.36 -50.79
CA LEU A 271 6.45 -6.79 -50.92
C LEU A 271 7.07 -7.14 -52.28
N LYS A 272 6.83 -8.37 -52.78
CA LYS A 272 7.23 -8.77 -54.14
C LYS A 272 6.58 -7.90 -55.22
N GLN A 273 5.35 -7.42 -55.01
CA GLN A 273 4.67 -6.51 -55.93
C GLN A 273 5.26 -5.09 -55.98
N LEU A 274 6.05 -4.70 -54.97
CA LEU A 274 6.67 -3.37 -54.89
C LEU A 274 8.09 -3.34 -55.47
N LEU A 275 8.72 -4.51 -55.59
CA LEU A 275 10.07 -4.68 -56.12
C LEU A 275 10.04 -4.96 -57.62
N VAL A 276 11.07 -4.52 -58.33
CA VAL A 276 11.25 -4.85 -59.75
C VAL A 276 11.60 -6.35 -59.88
N PRO A 277 10.87 -7.15 -60.69
CA PRO A 277 11.05 -8.61 -60.76
C PRO A 277 12.46 -9.08 -61.18
N GLU A 278 13.22 -8.26 -61.91
CA GLU A 278 14.59 -8.58 -62.32
C GLU A 278 15.58 -8.41 -61.16
N TYR A 279 15.40 -7.35 -60.37
CA TYR A 279 16.27 -7.03 -59.25
C TYR A 279 15.93 -7.85 -58.00
N SER A 280 14.67 -8.29 -57.84
CA SER A 280 14.25 -9.14 -56.72
C SER A 280 15.01 -10.48 -56.67
N LYS A 281 15.53 -10.97 -57.81
CA LYS A 281 16.33 -12.20 -57.88
C LYS A 281 17.77 -12.02 -57.36
N LYS A 282 18.22 -10.78 -57.19
CA LYS A 282 19.57 -10.42 -56.70
C LYS A 282 19.58 -10.03 -55.22
N LEU A 283 18.43 -10.07 -54.56
CA LEU A 283 18.27 -9.71 -53.16
C LEU A 283 18.25 -10.97 -52.28
N LEU A 284 19.01 -10.95 -51.20
CA LEU A 284 18.88 -11.83 -50.06
C LEU A 284 18.12 -11.08 -48.96
N ILE A 285 17.10 -11.70 -48.39
CA ILE A 285 16.24 -11.08 -47.38
C ILE A 285 16.26 -11.93 -46.12
N TYR A 286 16.74 -11.33 -45.03
CA TYR A 286 16.77 -11.96 -43.71
C TYR A 286 15.78 -11.26 -42.78
N GLU A 287 14.97 -12.03 -42.06
CA GLU A 287 14.11 -11.53 -41.00
C GLU A 287 14.79 -11.74 -39.65
N VAL A 288 14.95 -10.65 -38.90
CA VAL A 288 15.55 -10.65 -37.57
C VAL A 288 14.46 -10.31 -36.56
N SER A 289 14.19 -11.24 -35.64
CA SER A 289 13.14 -11.11 -34.62
C SER A 289 13.61 -11.67 -33.28
N SER A 290 13.03 -11.23 -32.16
CA SER A 290 13.23 -11.90 -30.87
C SER A 290 12.30 -13.11 -30.72
N GLU A 291 12.55 -13.95 -29.72
CA GLU A 291 11.75 -15.17 -29.52
C GLU A 291 10.25 -14.93 -29.37
N SER A 292 9.92 -13.81 -28.71
CA SER A 292 8.55 -13.44 -28.33
C SER A 292 8.01 -12.25 -29.12
N SER A 293 8.83 -11.45 -29.81
CA SER A 293 8.41 -10.20 -30.49
C SER A 293 7.23 -10.32 -31.45
N GLY A 294 7.10 -11.46 -32.14
CA GLY A 294 5.96 -11.75 -33.03
C GLY A 294 4.72 -12.35 -32.34
N LYS A 295 4.83 -12.74 -31.06
CA LYS A 295 3.77 -13.45 -30.30
C LYS A 295 3.23 -12.64 -29.13
N ASP A 296 4.09 -11.91 -28.43
CA ASP A 296 3.75 -11.08 -27.29
C ASP A 296 3.89 -9.60 -27.69
N PRO A 297 2.80 -8.81 -27.68
CA PRO A 297 2.86 -7.39 -27.97
C PRO A 297 3.86 -6.64 -27.08
N LYS A 298 4.10 -7.08 -25.83
CA LYS A 298 4.99 -6.38 -24.88
C LYS A 298 6.48 -6.53 -25.21
N SER A 299 6.86 -7.51 -26.02
CA SER A 299 8.24 -7.77 -26.40
C SER A 299 8.60 -7.29 -27.81
N ARG A 300 7.77 -6.42 -28.39
CA ARG A 300 8.10 -5.75 -29.65
C ARG A 300 9.38 -4.93 -29.57
N LEU A 301 10.05 -4.85 -30.71
CA LEU A 301 11.37 -4.26 -30.86
C LEU A 301 11.27 -2.74 -31.06
N ARG A 302 12.18 -1.98 -30.44
CA ARG A 302 12.20 -0.51 -30.49
C ARG A 302 13.57 0.07 -30.86
N ILE A 303 14.46 -0.77 -31.37
CA ILE A 303 15.83 -0.40 -31.74
C ILE A 303 15.81 0.41 -33.04
N ALA A 304 16.62 1.45 -33.13
CA ALA A 304 16.75 2.23 -34.35
C ALA A 304 17.44 1.41 -35.45
N PRO A 305 16.96 1.41 -36.71
CA PRO A 305 17.58 0.65 -37.80
C PRO A 305 19.07 0.92 -38.01
N SER A 306 19.50 2.16 -37.80
CA SER A 306 20.91 2.55 -37.89
C SER A 306 21.80 1.85 -36.86
N GLU A 307 21.29 1.55 -35.67
CA GLU A 307 22.06 0.83 -34.64
C GLU A 307 22.26 -0.65 -34.99
N LEU A 308 21.33 -1.23 -35.75
CA LEU A 308 21.40 -2.61 -36.21
C LEU A 308 22.30 -2.77 -37.43
N SER A 309 22.21 -1.86 -38.41
CA SER A 309 23.06 -1.90 -39.61
C SER A 309 24.54 -1.70 -39.27
N VAL A 310 24.86 -0.81 -38.31
CA VAL A 310 26.24 -0.62 -37.83
C VAL A 310 26.78 -1.86 -37.10
N ALA A 311 25.91 -2.73 -36.62
CA ALA A 311 26.33 -3.92 -35.90
C ALA A 311 26.82 -5.02 -36.85
N THR A 312 26.37 -5.06 -38.10
CA THR A 312 26.71 -6.13 -39.06
C THR A 312 27.85 -5.75 -39.99
N ASP A 313 28.67 -6.73 -40.37
CA ASP A 313 29.74 -6.55 -41.36
C ASP A 313 29.22 -6.59 -42.82
N ALA A 314 27.95 -6.98 -43.01
CA ALA A 314 27.29 -6.99 -44.31
C ALA A 314 26.89 -5.58 -44.77
N ASP A 315 27.02 -5.29 -46.07
CA ASP A 315 26.45 -4.08 -46.69
C ASP A 315 24.92 -4.23 -46.80
N ASP A 316 24.25 -3.93 -45.68
CA ASP A 316 22.85 -4.23 -45.44
C ASP A 316 21.99 -2.96 -45.40
N VAL A 317 20.71 -3.13 -45.73
CA VAL A 317 19.70 -2.10 -45.49
C VAL A 317 18.64 -2.67 -44.58
N VAL A 318 18.55 -2.10 -43.38
CA VAL A 318 17.60 -2.52 -42.35
C VAL A 318 16.29 -1.75 -42.51
N LEU A 319 15.20 -2.50 -42.65
CA LEU A 319 13.84 -2.00 -42.70
C LEU A 319 13.07 -2.49 -41.45
N PRO A 320 12.57 -1.59 -40.58
CA PRO A 320 11.62 -1.97 -39.55
C PRO A 320 10.37 -2.61 -40.16
N TRP A 321 9.90 -3.72 -39.60
CA TRP A 321 8.85 -4.52 -40.21
C TRP A 321 7.72 -4.89 -39.26
N ASN A 322 6.51 -4.73 -39.79
CA ASN A 322 5.26 -5.25 -39.25
C ASN A 322 4.46 -5.86 -40.40
N SER A 323 3.62 -6.85 -40.11
CA SER A 323 2.79 -7.49 -41.13
C SER A 323 1.78 -6.50 -41.72
N ALA A 324 1.38 -6.70 -42.98
CA ALA A 324 0.41 -5.84 -43.63
C ALA A 324 -0.96 -5.91 -42.92
N VAL A 325 -1.62 -4.76 -42.77
CA VAL A 325 -2.98 -4.70 -42.21
C VAL A 325 -3.96 -4.61 -43.37
N LYS A 326 -4.91 -5.55 -43.43
CA LYS A 326 -5.96 -5.58 -44.45
C LYS A 326 -7.19 -4.84 -43.94
N SER A 327 -7.80 -4.04 -44.79
CA SER A 327 -9.08 -3.40 -44.50
C SER A 327 -9.88 -3.17 -45.78
N GLU A 328 -11.18 -3.04 -45.63
CA GLU A 328 -12.06 -2.60 -46.71
C GLU A 328 -12.25 -1.09 -46.62
N VAL A 329 -11.81 -0.36 -47.63
CA VAL A 329 -11.99 1.09 -47.70
C VAL A 329 -12.61 1.46 -49.03
N ASN A 330 -13.72 2.21 -48.99
CA ASN A 330 -14.50 2.61 -50.17
C ASN A 330 -14.89 1.43 -51.09
N GLY A 331 -15.26 0.27 -50.51
CA GLY A 331 -15.70 -0.92 -51.24
C GLY A 331 -14.59 -1.70 -51.96
N LYS A 332 -13.32 -1.39 -51.67
CA LYS A 332 -12.15 -2.12 -52.18
C LYS A 332 -11.34 -2.70 -51.02
N GLN A 333 -10.82 -3.91 -51.22
CA GLN A 333 -9.86 -4.54 -50.31
C GLN A 333 -8.49 -3.89 -50.49
N VAL A 334 -7.98 -3.28 -49.43
CA VAL A 334 -6.71 -2.55 -49.41
C VAL A 334 -5.78 -3.19 -48.38
N GLU A 335 -4.53 -3.43 -48.77
CA GLU A 335 -3.48 -3.88 -47.85
C GLU A 335 -2.51 -2.74 -47.55
N MET A 336 -2.40 -2.37 -46.27
CA MET A 336 -1.48 -1.34 -45.80
C MET A 336 -0.12 -1.94 -45.43
N VAL A 337 0.94 -1.41 -46.04
CA VAL A 337 2.33 -1.84 -45.84
C VAL A 337 3.18 -0.62 -45.43
N GLY A 338 3.94 -0.78 -44.35
CA GLY A 338 4.81 0.26 -43.81
C GLY A 338 6.20 0.15 -44.41
N ILE A 339 6.64 1.14 -45.19
CA ILE A 339 7.97 1.16 -45.80
C ILE A 339 8.59 2.55 -45.66
N SER A 340 9.62 2.63 -44.84
CA SER A 340 10.44 3.82 -44.66
C SER A 340 11.90 3.44 -44.80
N LEU A 341 12.64 4.20 -45.60
CA LEU A 341 14.05 3.97 -45.92
C LEU A 341 14.85 5.27 -45.82
N PRO A 342 16.16 5.21 -45.55
CA PRO A 342 17.03 6.39 -45.66
C PRO A 342 16.90 7.04 -47.05
N ARG A 343 17.01 8.37 -47.13
CA ARG A 343 16.94 9.10 -48.42
C ARG A 343 17.96 8.59 -49.44
N ARG A 344 19.18 8.30 -48.98
CA ARG A 344 20.29 7.80 -49.80
C ARG A 344 20.55 6.35 -49.44
N THR A 345 19.93 5.43 -50.19
CA THR A 345 20.18 3.99 -50.09
C THR A 345 20.03 3.33 -51.46
N TRP A 346 20.84 2.31 -51.72
CA TRP A 346 20.81 1.54 -52.96
C TRP A 346 19.48 0.77 -53.10
N LEU A 347 18.86 0.34 -52.00
CA LEU A 347 17.63 -0.45 -52.01
C LEU A 347 16.45 0.30 -52.68
N ARG A 348 16.46 1.63 -52.71
CA ARG A 348 15.42 2.41 -53.41
C ARG A 348 15.38 2.15 -54.92
N GLU A 349 16.50 1.81 -55.55
CA GLU A 349 16.56 1.50 -57.00
C GLU A 349 15.87 0.18 -57.34
N TYR A 350 15.69 -0.69 -56.34
CA TYR A 350 15.09 -2.00 -56.50
C TYR A 350 13.54 -1.96 -56.46
N PHE A 351 12.94 -0.83 -56.08
CA PHE A 351 11.50 -0.62 -56.12
C PHE A 351 11.01 -0.22 -57.52
N ILE A 352 9.79 -0.60 -57.89
CA ILE A 352 9.15 -0.25 -59.17
C ILE A 352 9.13 1.28 -59.38
N ASN A 353 8.98 2.03 -58.29
CA ASN A 353 9.19 3.47 -58.26
C ASN A 353 10.04 3.83 -57.03
N ARG A 354 11.14 4.54 -57.30
CA ARG A 354 12.17 4.95 -56.32
C ARG A 354 11.62 5.80 -55.17
N GLU A 355 10.50 6.47 -55.41
CA GLU A 355 9.79 7.36 -54.48
C GLU A 355 8.64 6.67 -53.75
N ILE A 356 8.41 5.36 -53.91
CA ILE A 356 7.38 4.65 -53.12
C ILE A 356 7.75 4.63 -51.62
N PRO A 357 8.98 4.23 -51.21
CA PRO A 357 9.39 4.24 -49.80
C PRO A 357 9.41 5.66 -49.23
N PHE A 358 8.89 5.80 -48.02
CA PHE A 358 8.94 7.07 -47.28
C PHE A 358 10.32 7.32 -46.67
N ASP A 359 10.61 8.58 -46.36
CA ASP A 359 11.73 8.92 -45.51
C ASP A 359 11.36 8.69 -44.04
N TYR A 360 12.34 8.48 -43.16
CA TYR A 360 12.07 8.33 -41.73
C TYR A 360 11.40 9.57 -41.10
N ASP A 361 11.69 10.76 -41.63
CA ASP A 361 11.10 12.03 -41.18
C ASP A 361 9.76 12.37 -41.87
N ALA A 362 9.19 11.42 -42.63
CA ALA A 362 7.93 11.65 -43.31
C ALA A 362 6.77 11.83 -42.31
N GLU A 363 5.81 12.68 -42.67
CA GLU A 363 4.59 12.84 -41.91
C GLU A 363 3.84 11.49 -41.82
N PRO A 364 3.58 10.96 -40.61
CA PRO A 364 3.04 9.62 -40.44
C PRO A 364 1.69 9.40 -41.13
N ARG A 365 0.85 10.44 -41.24
CA ARG A 365 -0.50 10.40 -41.83
C ARG A 365 -0.54 10.53 -43.35
N SER A 366 0.48 10.03 -44.02
CA SER A 366 0.56 10.08 -45.47
C SER A 366 0.56 8.67 -46.06
N PHE A 367 0.05 8.55 -47.28
CA PHE A 367 0.12 7.31 -48.04
C PHE A 367 0.54 7.55 -49.48
N ARG A 368 1.10 6.50 -50.08
CA ARG A 368 1.45 6.38 -51.50
C ARG A 368 0.84 5.10 -52.05
N LEU A 369 0.44 5.13 -53.31
CA LEU A 369 -0.11 3.96 -53.99
C LEU A 369 0.99 3.28 -54.79
N ALA A 370 1.08 1.96 -54.66
CA ALA A 370 2.01 1.13 -55.42
C ALA A 370 1.73 1.19 -56.93
N GLN A 371 0.43 1.27 -57.28
CA GLN A 371 -0.06 1.30 -58.66
C GLN A 371 -0.73 2.66 -58.92
N PRO A 372 -0.27 3.44 -59.92
CA PRO A 372 -0.70 4.81 -60.15
C PRO A 372 -2.11 4.97 -60.74
N GLU A 373 -2.83 3.89 -61.02
CA GLU A 373 -4.14 3.94 -61.71
C GLU A 373 -5.30 4.42 -60.82
N ALA A 374 -5.11 4.49 -59.50
CA ALA A 374 -6.15 4.91 -58.58
C ALA A 374 -5.91 6.33 -58.04
N LYS A 375 -6.82 7.26 -58.40
CA LYS A 375 -6.81 8.65 -57.90
C LYS A 375 -7.52 8.74 -56.54
N PHE A 376 -6.87 8.29 -55.47
CA PHE A 376 -7.32 8.59 -54.11
C PHE A 376 -6.61 9.86 -53.61
N THR A 377 -7.37 10.87 -53.19
CA THR A 377 -6.84 12.12 -52.61
C THR A 377 -6.73 12.04 -51.08
N SER A 378 -7.69 11.38 -50.44
CA SER A 378 -7.67 11.05 -49.02
C SER A 378 -8.35 9.70 -48.78
N ILE A 379 -7.92 9.01 -47.73
CA ILE A 379 -8.46 7.71 -47.32
C ILE A 379 -8.80 7.79 -45.83
N LYS A 380 -10.04 7.45 -45.48
CA LYS A 380 -10.47 7.32 -44.08
C LYS A 380 -10.25 5.87 -43.65
N TRP A 381 -9.18 5.61 -42.93
CA TRP A 381 -8.82 4.28 -42.46
C TRP A 381 -9.56 3.95 -41.17
N PRO A 382 -10.34 2.86 -41.11
CA PRO A 382 -11.04 2.45 -39.88
C PRO A 382 -10.07 1.85 -38.86
N LEU A 383 -10.22 2.25 -37.61
CA LEU A 383 -9.59 1.66 -36.44
C LEU A 383 -10.63 0.85 -35.65
N LYS A 384 -10.19 -0.01 -34.72
CA LYS A 384 -11.08 -0.64 -33.74
C LYS A 384 -11.80 0.44 -32.90
N GLN A 385 -12.99 0.12 -32.37
CA GLN A 385 -13.81 0.98 -31.48
C GLN A 385 -14.42 2.22 -32.17
N ASP A 386 -14.95 2.07 -33.39
CA ASP A 386 -15.60 3.14 -34.18
C ASP A 386 -14.73 4.39 -34.41
N LEU A 387 -13.41 4.21 -34.31
CA LEU A 387 -12.41 5.23 -34.57
C LEU A 387 -11.97 5.17 -36.04
N SER A 388 -11.47 6.29 -36.55
CA SER A 388 -10.93 6.34 -37.91
C SER A 388 -9.87 7.42 -38.02
N ILE A 389 -8.88 7.21 -38.87
CA ILE A 389 -7.83 8.20 -39.16
C ILE A 389 -7.93 8.61 -40.62
N GLU A 390 -7.81 9.89 -40.89
CA GLU A 390 -7.66 10.41 -42.24
C GLU A 390 -6.19 10.37 -42.68
N LEU A 391 -5.95 9.74 -43.82
CA LEU A 391 -4.65 9.66 -44.48
C LEU A 391 -4.69 10.50 -45.74
N ALA A 392 -3.67 11.34 -45.94
CA ALA A 392 -3.53 12.18 -47.11
C ALA A 392 -2.64 11.50 -48.17
N ALA A 393 -3.05 11.57 -49.44
CA ALA A 393 -2.21 11.10 -50.53
C ALA A 393 -1.03 12.06 -50.72
N LYS A 394 0.20 11.55 -50.68
CA LYS A 394 1.39 12.36 -50.97
C LYS A 394 1.97 11.95 -52.32
N ALA A 395 2.00 12.89 -53.27
CA ALA A 395 2.69 12.67 -54.52
C ALA A 395 4.19 12.37 -54.26
N PRO A 396 4.86 11.57 -55.10
CA PRO A 396 6.30 11.40 -55.02
C PRO A 396 6.97 12.77 -55.11
N ASP A 397 7.95 13.04 -54.24
CA ASP A 397 8.61 14.35 -54.16
C ASP A 397 9.50 14.56 -55.39
N VAL A 398 8.91 14.99 -56.51
CA VAL A 398 9.68 15.42 -57.69
C VAL A 398 10.23 16.82 -57.41
N LYS A 399 11.26 16.93 -56.57
CA LYS A 399 12.13 18.11 -56.59
C LYS A 399 13.03 17.98 -57.81
N VAL A 400 12.64 18.66 -58.90
CA VAL A 400 13.58 19.05 -59.93
C VAL A 400 14.59 19.97 -59.25
N GLU A 401 15.78 19.45 -58.92
CA GLU A 401 16.94 20.29 -58.64
C GLU A 401 17.19 21.13 -59.89
N ASN A 402 16.80 22.40 -59.85
CA ASN A 402 17.26 23.42 -60.77
C ASN A 402 18.61 23.91 -60.25
N PRO A 403 19.75 23.64 -60.91
CA PRO A 403 21.04 24.13 -60.45
C PRO A 403 21.27 25.52 -61.03
N LYS A 404 20.64 26.56 -60.48
CA LYS A 404 21.07 27.95 -60.69
C LYS A 404 20.72 28.82 -59.49
N SER A 405 21.74 29.18 -58.70
CA SER A 405 21.93 30.49 -58.04
C SER A 405 22.73 30.36 -56.74
N LYS A 406 24.07 30.42 -56.80
CA LYS A 406 24.88 31.55 -56.27
C LYS A 406 26.39 31.19 -56.20
N ASN A 407 27.16 32.07 -56.85
CA ASN A 407 28.58 32.42 -56.65
C ASN A 407 28.96 32.50 -55.16
N ALA A 408 30.21 32.40 -54.70
CA ALA A 408 31.54 32.29 -55.28
C ALA A 408 32.49 31.82 -54.14
N GLU A 409 33.61 31.18 -54.49
CA GLU A 409 34.97 31.44 -53.99
C GLU A 409 35.88 30.19 -54.09
N THR A 410 36.84 30.32 -55.03
CA THR A 410 38.25 29.88 -54.94
C THR A 410 38.57 28.48 -54.39
N SER A 411 38.91 27.55 -55.28
CA SER A 411 40.30 27.13 -55.58
C SER A 411 40.32 25.76 -56.31
N LYS A 412 41.19 25.66 -57.31
CA LYS A 412 41.57 24.47 -58.07
C LYS A 412 43.10 24.40 -58.01
N PRO A 413 43.78 23.32 -58.46
CA PRO A 413 43.32 21.94 -58.68
C PRO A 413 44.33 20.91 -58.13
N ASP A 414 43.98 19.60 -58.12
CA ASP A 414 44.90 18.65 -58.76
C ASP A 414 44.24 17.38 -59.31
N SER A 415 44.92 16.87 -60.33
CA SER A 415 44.60 15.89 -61.37
C SER A 415 44.50 14.42 -60.89
N THR A 416 43.73 13.51 -61.48
CA THR A 416 43.98 12.79 -62.76
C THR A 416 42.81 11.81 -63.04
N GLY A 417 42.55 11.48 -64.32
CA GLY A 417 41.33 10.81 -64.85
C GLY A 417 41.23 9.27 -64.70
N PRO A 418 40.55 8.51 -65.60
CA PRO A 418 39.86 8.88 -66.84
C PRO A 418 38.35 8.52 -66.91
N LYS A 419 37.70 9.14 -67.90
CA LYS A 419 36.32 8.90 -68.37
C LYS A 419 36.16 7.50 -69.00
N LEU A 420 35.01 6.87 -68.76
CA LEU A 420 34.41 5.88 -69.65
C LEU A 420 32.94 6.23 -69.88
N GLU A 421 32.58 6.28 -71.16
CA GLU A 421 31.34 6.78 -71.73
C GLU A 421 30.18 5.78 -71.52
N ALA A 422 29.03 6.26 -71.02
CA ALA A 422 27.77 5.51 -71.05
C ALA A 422 26.85 6.07 -72.13
N LYS A 423 26.63 5.26 -73.17
CA LYS A 423 25.67 5.49 -74.27
C LYS A 423 24.24 5.56 -73.73
N LYS A 424 23.51 6.60 -74.17
CA LYS A 424 22.05 6.72 -74.10
C LYS A 424 21.37 5.56 -74.83
N ALA A 425 20.33 4.98 -74.22
CA ALA A 425 19.34 4.14 -74.90
C ALA A 425 17.92 4.62 -74.53
N ASP A 426 17.12 4.86 -75.56
CA ASP A 426 15.73 5.33 -75.53
C ASP A 426 14.74 4.35 -74.88
N PRO A 427 13.61 4.83 -74.33
CA PRO A 427 12.60 4.01 -73.68
C PRO A 427 11.65 3.40 -74.71
N LYS A 428 11.65 2.07 -74.86
CA LYS A 428 10.61 1.35 -75.62
C LYS A 428 9.56 0.77 -74.68
N LYS A 429 8.32 1.23 -74.91
CA LYS A 429 7.03 0.68 -74.50
C LYS A 429 7.02 -0.84 -74.37
N VAL A 430 6.60 -1.35 -73.23
CA VAL A 430 6.04 -2.70 -73.08
C VAL A 430 4.59 -2.56 -72.65
N GLN A 431 3.71 -3.18 -73.42
CA GLN A 431 2.26 -3.13 -73.31
C GLN A 431 1.79 -3.90 -72.07
N SER A 432 0.86 -3.29 -71.32
CA SER A 432 0.17 -3.89 -70.18
C SER A 432 -0.81 -4.98 -70.65
N LYS A 433 -0.69 -6.17 -70.04
CA LYS A 433 -1.68 -7.24 -70.18
C LYS A 433 -2.45 -7.33 -68.85
N SER A 434 -3.74 -6.99 -68.95
CA SER A 434 -4.79 -7.05 -67.93
C SER A 434 -4.67 -8.24 -66.95
N LEU A 435 -4.44 -7.95 -65.67
CA LEU A 435 -4.71 -8.84 -64.54
C LEU A 435 -5.82 -8.20 -63.71
N LYS A 436 -7.02 -8.77 -63.77
CA LYS A 436 -8.18 -8.42 -62.94
C LYS A 436 -8.04 -9.08 -61.56
N ASP A 437 -8.59 -8.41 -60.55
CA ASP A 437 -8.50 -8.64 -59.10
C ASP A 437 -7.25 -8.09 -58.40
N GLU A 438 -6.89 -6.83 -58.69
CA GLU A 438 -5.79 -6.16 -57.99
C GLU A 438 -6.18 -5.77 -56.56
N LEU A 439 -5.66 -6.54 -55.60
CA LEU A 439 -5.44 -6.10 -54.23
C LEU A 439 -4.61 -4.81 -54.27
N GLN A 440 -5.19 -3.71 -53.80
CA GLN A 440 -4.53 -2.42 -53.88
C GLN A 440 -3.57 -2.26 -52.69
N VAL A 441 -2.26 -2.24 -52.97
CA VAL A 441 -1.22 -2.06 -51.95
C VAL A 441 -1.05 -0.58 -51.64
N LEU A 442 -1.30 -0.23 -50.37
CA LEU A 442 -1.16 1.09 -49.79
C LEU A 442 0.15 1.17 -49.02
N VAL A 443 1.10 1.98 -49.49
CA VAL A 443 2.37 2.19 -48.80
C VAL A 443 2.24 3.38 -47.86
N VAL A 444 2.60 3.19 -46.59
CA VAL A 444 2.59 4.21 -45.54
C VAL A 444 3.96 4.27 -44.85
N PRO A 445 4.27 5.34 -44.11
CA PRO A 445 5.41 5.34 -43.19
C PRO A 445 5.37 4.17 -42.19
N THR A 446 6.54 3.61 -41.86
CA THR A 446 6.67 2.46 -40.93
C THR A 446 6.14 2.76 -39.54
N ASN A 447 6.30 3.99 -39.04
CA ASN A 447 5.81 4.42 -37.73
C ASN A 447 4.28 4.37 -37.64
N LEU A 448 3.55 4.82 -38.67
CA LEU A 448 2.08 4.73 -38.69
C LEU A 448 1.61 3.27 -38.60
N LEU A 449 2.21 2.37 -39.40
CA LEU A 449 1.84 0.95 -39.36
C LEU A 449 2.17 0.34 -38.00
N ALA A 450 3.30 0.72 -37.40
CA ALA A 450 3.68 0.31 -36.04
C ALA A 450 2.65 0.75 -34.98
N TRP A 451 2.17 1.99 -35.05
CA TRP A 451 1.16 2.49 -34.13
C TRP A 451 -0.19 1.80 -34.31
N ILE A 452 -0.62 1.53 -35.55
CA ILE A 452 -1.87 0.79 -35.82
C ILE A 452 -1.81 -0.62 -35.25
N HIS A 453 -0.68 -1.32 -35.40
CA HIS A 453 -0.47 -2.63 -34.79
C HIS A 453 -0.52 -2.56 -33.26
N ALA A 454 0.22 -1.62 -32.65
CA ALA A 454 0.24 -1.47 -31.21
C ALA A 454 -1.13 -1.04 -30.63
N PHE A 455 -1.93 -0.27 -31.37
CA PHE A 455 -3.31 0.04 -31.05
C PHE A 455 -4.22 -1.20 -31.14
N ASN A 456 -4.09 -1.98 -32.21
CA ASN A 456 -4.85 -3.22 -32.40
C ASN A 456 -4.59 -4.27 -31.31
N ASP A 457 -3.37 -4.26 -30.75
CA ASP A 457 -2.96 -5.11 -29.63
C ASP A 457 -3.29 -4.51 -28.25
N GLY A 458 -3.91 -3.33 -28.20
CA GLY A 458 -4.35 -2.67 -26.98
C GLY A 458 -3.24 -2.03 -26.13
N GLN A 459 -2.05 -1.80 -26.71
CA GLN A 459 -0.93 -1.13 -26.04
C GLN A 459 -0.98 0.40 -26.17
N LEU A 460 -1.52 0.88 -27.29
CA LEU A 460 -1.74 2.30 -27.54
C LEU A 460 -3.23 2.60 -27.49
N ASP A 461 -3.54 3.82 -27.12
CA ASP A 461 -4.83 4.46 -27.30
C ASP A 461 -4.72 5.55 -28.36
N PHE A 462 -5.85 5.99 -28.93
CA PHE A 462 -5.89 7.09 -29.89
C PHE A 462 -6.59 8.30 -29.27
N ASP A 463 -5.81 9.34 -28.98
CA ASP A 463 -6.34 10.58 -28.43
C ASP A 463 -6.93 11.43 -29.56
N LYS A 464 -8.26 11.61 -29.55
CA LYS A 464 -9.00 12.37 -30.56
C LYS A 464 -8.68 13.86 -30.52
N ASP A 465 -8.40 14.41 -29.34
CA ASP A 465 -8.27 15.86 -29.11
C ASP A 465 -6.99 16.40 -29.73
N ILE A 466 -5.89 15.64 -29.57
CA ILE A 466 -4.60 15.96 -30.20
C ILE A 466 -4.39 15.20 -31.50
N SER A 467 -5.29 14.26 -31.83
CA SER A 467 -5.14 13.33 -32.95
C SER A 467 -3.74 12.71 -32.93
N LEU A 468 -3.41 11.90 -31.93
CA LEU A 468 -2.14 11.16 -31.86
C LEU A 468 -2.35 9.78 -31.24
N PHE A 469 -1.50 8.82 -31.61
CA PHE A 469 -1.40 7.56 -30.89
C PHE A 469 -0.57 7.76 -29.63
N VAL A 470 -1.12 7.37 -28.50
CA VAL A 470 -0.57 7.64 -27.17
C VAL A 470 -0.46 6.33 -26.39
N PRO A 471 0.54 6.19 -25.51
CA PRO A 471 0.66 4.98 -24.69
C PRO A 471 -0.54 4.86 -23.76
N LYS A 472 -1.09 3.64 -23.65
CA LYS A 472 -2.15 3.38 -22.69
C LYS A 472 -1.60 3.58 -21.26
N PRO A 473 -2.33 4.29 -20.37
CA PRO A 473 -1.89 4.44 -18.98
C PRO A 473 -1.80 3.06 -18.33
N HIS A 474 -0.66 2.82 -17.68
CA HIS A 474 -0.49 1.65 -16.83
C HIS A 474 -1.12 1.94 -15.47
N PRO A 475 -1.65 0.92 -14.76
CA PRO A 475 -2.11 1.11 -13.39
C PRO A 475 -0.98 1.69 -12.52
N ALA A 476 -1.34 2.56 -11.59
CA ALA A 476 -0.39 3.15 -10.65
C ALA A 476 0.29 2.02 -9.86
N ILE A 477 1.62 2.08 -9.82
CA ILE A 477 2.46 1.20 -9.00
C ILE A 477 2.93 2.04 -7.83
N TYR A 478 2.78 1.48 -6.63
CA TYR A 478 3.09 2.15 -5.38
C TYR A 478 4.32 1.50 -4.74
N ASP A 479 5.25 2.31 -4.24
CA ASP A 479 6.45 1.79 -3.58
C ASP A 479 6.20 1.47 -2.10
N ARG A 480 5.32 2.26 -1.47
CA ARG A 480 5.02 2.21 -0.03
C ARG A 480 3.52 2.38 0.20
N ALA A 481 3.00 1.69 1.20
CA ALA A 481 1.62 1.84 1.66
C ALA A 481 1.55 1.74 3.18
N ARG A 482 0.59 2.48 3.75
CA ARG A 482 0.19 2.37 5.14
C ARG A 482 -1.14 1.63 5.24
N LEU A 483 -1.19 0.66 6.13
CA LEU A 483 -2.36 -0.14 6.44
C LEU A 483 -2.75 0.09 7.88
N TYR A 484 -4.04 0.23 8.14
CA TYR A 484 -4.57 0.32 9.49
C TYR A 484 -5.39 -0.93 9.80
N ALA A 485 -5.00 -1.66 10.85
CA ALA A 485 -5.79 -2.75 11.37
C ALA A 485 -6.99 -2.21 12.14
N SER A 486 -8.11 -2.93 12.10
CA SER A 486 -9.33 -2.63 12.87
C SER A 486 -9.04 -2.55 14.36
N THR A 487 -8.23 -3.48 14.88
CA THR A 487 -7.77 -3.50 16.27
C THR A 487 -6.27 -3.75 16.32
N ILE A 488 -5.65 -3.36 17.44
CA ILE A 488 -4.23 -3.62 17.69
C ILE A 488 -3.89 -5.13 17.73
N ASP A 489 -4.83 -5.94 18.19
CA ASP A 489 -4.62 -7.38 18.39
C ASP A 489 -4.40 -8.12 17.05
N TYR A 490 -4.89 -7.55 15.94
CA TYR A 490 -4.72 -8.11 14.60
C TYR A 490 -3.42 -7.69 13.88
N VAL A 491 -2.69 -6.69 14.40
CA VAL A 491 -1.46 -6.19 13.78
C VAL A 491 -0.43 -7.32 13.53
N PRO A 492 -0.14 -8.23 14.49
CA PRO A 492 0.84 -9.31 14.27
C PRO A 492 0.43 -10.29 13.16
N GLU A 493 -0.87 -10.57 13.02
CA GLU A 493 -1.39 -11.45 11.97
C GLU A 493 -1.23 -10.83 10.59
N VAL A 494 -1.57 -9.55 10.45
CA VAL A 494 -1.40 -8.79 9.21
C VAL A 494 0.06 -8.73 8.79
N VAL A 495 0.98 -8.44 9.71
CA VAL A 495 2.42 -8.41 9.44
C VAL A 495 2.91 -9.77 8.93
N LYS A 496 2.49 -10.87 9.57
CA LYS A 496 2.87 -12.22 9.16
C LYS A 496 2.37 -12.55 7.75
N LYS A 497 1.15 -12.15 7.41
CA LYS A 497 0.58 -12.39 6.08
C LYS A 497 1.25 -11.55 4.99
N LEU A 498 1.46 -10.26 5.23
CA LEU A 498 2.18 -9.39 4.29
C LEU A 498 3.61 -9.87 4.03
N ALA A 499 4.29 -10.35 5.07
CA ALA A 499 5.63 -10.95 4.92
C ALA A 499 5.59 -12.27 4.13
N ALA A 500 4.53 -13.07 4.27
CA ALA A 500 4.34 -14.31 3.50
C ALA A 500 4.08 -14.03 2.01
N ASP A 501 3.35 -12.95 1.70
CA ASP A 501 3.13 -12.45 0.34
C ASP A 501 4.40 -11.79 -0.27
N GLY A 502 5.48 -11.69 0.52
CA GLY A 502 6.79 -11.22 0.09
C GLY A 502 6.99 -9.71 0.22
N PHE A 503 6.06 -8.96 0.83
CA PHE A 503 6.24 -7.54 1.10
C PHE A 503 7.25 -7.29 2.24
N ALA A 504 8.01 -6.19 2.15
CA ALA A 504 8.82 -5.74 3.29
C ALA A 504 7.92 -4.95 4.24
N VAL A 505 7.94 -5.25 5.54
CA VAL A 505 6.98 -4.71 6.51
C VAL A 505 7.71 -4.07 7.70
N MET A 506 7.25 -2.89 8.12
CA MET A 506 7.64 -2.19 9.34
C MET A 506 6.39 -1.89 10.17
N SER A 507 6.44 -2.22 11.45
CA SER A 507 5.35 -1.98 12.39
C SER A 507 5.89 -1.78 13.80
N GLU A 508 5.08 -1.15 14.65
CA GLU A 508 5.33 -1.03 16.10
C GLU A 508 5.12 -2.37 16.85
N THR A 509 5.19 -3.51 16.15
CA THR A 509 5.04 -4.86 16.75
C THR A 509 6.03 -5.08 17.89
N GLY A 510 7.18 -4.42 17.87
CA GLY A 510 8.13 -4.40 18.99
C GLY A 510 7.49 -3.92 20.30
N ARG A 511 6.83 -2.76 20.29
CA ARG A 511 6.13 -2.22 21.48
C ARG A 511 4.95 -3.08 21.91
N ILE A 512 4.19 -3.63 20.96
CA ILE A 512 3.01 -4.47 21.26
C ILE A 512 3.45 -5.78 21.94
N THR A 513 4.47 -6.45 21.37
CA THR A 513 5.03 -7.68 21.96
C THR A 513 5.72 -7.42 23.30
N GLU A 514 6.32 -6.24 23.47
CA GLU A 514 6.88 -5.79 24.75
C GLU A 514 5.80 -5.62 25.83
N ILE A 515 4.66 -5.01 25.51
CA ILE A 515 3.54 -4.87 26.45
C ILE A 515 2.99 -6.24 26.86
N HIS A 516 2.81 -7.17 25.91
CA HIS A 516 2.41 -8.53 26.25
C HIS A 516 3.40 -9.23 27.19
N LYS A 517 4.71 -9.06 26.95
CA LYS A 517 5.75 -9.61 27.83
C LYS A 517 5.74 -8.94 29.21
N GLN A 518 5.46 -7.64 29.28
CA GLN A 518 5.30 -6.91 30.53
C GLN A 518 4.09 -7.40 31.32
N ASP A 519 2.93 -7.61 30.68
CA ASP A 519 1.73 -8.14 31.36
C ASP A 519 1.98 -9.53 31.98
N ILE A 520 2.61 -10.44 31.23
CA ILE A 520 2.97 -11.78 31.73
C ILE A 520 3.94 -11.68 32.91
N SER A 521 4.95 -10.81 32.81
CA SER A 521 5.94 -10.61 33.88
C SER A 521 5.31 -10.02 35.15
N LEU A 522 4.44 -9.01 34.99
CA LEU A 522 3.68 -8.43 36.09
C LEU A 522 2.69 -9.43 36.70
N GLN A 523 2.07 -10.29 35.88
CA GLN A 523 1.21 -11.35 36.37
C GLN A 523 1.98 -12.32 37.26
N LEU A 524 3.18 -12.74 36.84
CA LEU A 524 4.05 -13.59 37.64
C LEU A 524 4.41 -12.93 38.98
N LEU A 525 4.84 -11.66 38.96
CA LEU A 525 5.13 -10.88 40.17
C LEU A 525 3.94 -10.87 41.14
N VAL A 526 2.75 -10.56 40.63
CA VAL A 526 1.51 -10.51 41.42
C VAL A 526 1.17 -11.87 42.04
N TRP A 527 1.33 -12.97 41.30
CA TRP A 527 1.11 -14.32 41.83
C TRP A 527 2.11 -14.69 42.92
N VAL A 528 3.40 -14.40 42.73
CA VAL A 528 4.45 -14.70 43.71
C VAL A 528 4.21 -13.91 45.00
N VAL A 529 3.95 -12.61 44.90
CA VAL A 529 3.66 -11.75 46.05
C VAL A 529 2.34 -12.17 46.71
N GLY A 530 1.29 -12.40 45.92
CA GLY A 530 -0.02 -12.82 46.41
C GLY A 530 0.03 -14.13 47.20
N LEU A 531 0.76 -15.13 46.69
CA LEU A 531 0.98 -16.40 47.39
C LEU A 531 1.79 -16.20 48.68
N GLY A 532 2.86 -15.39 48.64
CA GLY A 532 3.67 -15.07 49.81
C GLY A 532 2.87 -14.40 50.92
N VAL A 533 2.07 -13.39 50.59
CA VAL A 533 1.20 -12.69 51.55
C VAL A 533 0.08 -13.60 52.04
N PHE A 534 -0.47 -14.48 51.20
CA PHE A 534 -1.47 -15.46 51.62
C PHE A 534 -0.92 -16.44 52.67
N LEU A 535 0.27 -17.01 52.43
CA LEU A 535 0.93 -17.91 53.38
C LEU A 535 1.29 -17.20 54.68
N PHE A 536 1.84 -15.99 54.59
CA PHE A 536 2.13 -15.16 55.77
C PHE A 536 0.85 -14.82 56.55
N GLY A 537 -0.26 -14.59 55.84
CA GLY A 537 -1.57 -14.38 56.43
C GLY A 537 -2.03 -15.58 57.24
N ILE A 538 -1.90 -16.80 56.71
CA ILE A 538 -2.26 -18.03 57.44
C ILE A 538 -1.45 -18.12 58.74
N VAL A 539 -0.13 -17.94 58.67
CA VAL A 539 0.75 -17.98 59.86
C VAL A 539 0.35 -16.93 60.90
N THR A 540 0.00 -15.73 60.45
CA THR A 540 -0.45 -14.63 61.32
C THR A 540 -1.77 -14.98 62.01
N VAL A 541 -2.75 -15.49 61.25
CA VAL A 541 -4.04 -15.93 61.79
C VAL A 541 -3.84 -17.06 62.81
N VAL A 542 -3.01 -18.07 62.49
CA VAL A 542 -2.67 -19.15 63.43
C VAL A 542 -2.13 -18.58 64.73
N SER A 543 -1.16 -17.68 64.66
CA SER A 543 -0.51 -17.09 65.84
C SER A 543 -1.50 -16.31 66.70
N VAL A 544 -2.32 -15.47 66.07
CA VAL A 544 -3.29 -14.60 66.75
C VAL A 544 -4.46 -15.40 67.34
N LEU A 545 -4.98 -16.39 66.61
CA LEU A 545 -6.05 -17.26 67.12
C LEU A 545 -5.55 -18.24 68.17
N MET A 546 -4.31 -18.71 68.08
CA MET A 546 -3.68 -19.53 69.12
C MET A 546 -3.59 -18.76 70.44
N ASP A 547 -3.09 -17.52 70.43
CA ASP A 547 -3.06 -16.66 71.62
C ASP A 547 -4.47 -16.43 72.19
N SER A 548 -5.43 -16.06 71.34
CA SER A 548 -6.82 -15.85 71.78
C SER A 548 -7.48 -17.10 72.37
N THR A 549 -7.12 -18.28 71.85
CA THR A 549 -7.67 -19.57 72.31
C THR A 549 -7.02 -20.00 73.62
N ASP A 550 -5.70 -19.82 73.77
CA ASP A 550 -5.00 -20.13 75.02
C ASP A 550 -5.48 -19.23 76.18
N ARG A 551 -5.79 -17.94 75.93
CA ARG A 551 -6.44 -17.07 76.94
C ARG A 551 -7.84 -17.54 77.38
N LYS A 552 -8.50 -18.39 76.59
CA LYS A 552 -9.85 -18.94 76.90
C LYS A 552 -9.81 -20.38 77.37
N ARG A 553 -8.63 -20.94 77.63
CA ARG A 553 -8.46 -22.36 77.96
C ARG A 553 -9.39 -22.83 79.10
N VAL A 554 -9.49 -22.06 80.19
CA VAL A 554 -10.38 -22.35 81.34
C VAL A 554 -11.85 -22.43 80.93
N THR A 555 -12.33 -21.42 80.20
CA THR A 555 -13.73 -21.35 79.74
C THR A 555 -14.08 -22.53 78.82
N ILE A 556 -13.14 -22.93 77.95
CA ILE A 556 -13.30 -24.10 77.08
C ILE A 556 -13.38 -25.38 77.92
N GLY A 557 -12.54 -25.52 78.96
CA GLY A 557 -12.60 -26.62 79.92
C GLY A 557 -13.95 -26.73 80.63
N ILE A 558 -14.49 -25.62 81.13
CA ILE A 558 -15.81 -25.56 81.78
C ILE A 558 -16.92 -25.97 80.80
N LEU A 559 -16.89 -25.48 79.55
CA LEU A 559 -17.86 -25.87 78.51
C LEU A 559 -17.82 -27.38 78.21
N ARG A 560 -16.63 -28.01 78.23
CA ARG A 560 -16.50 -29.47 78.07
C ARG A 560 -17.10 -30.24 79.24
N VAL A 561 -16.89 -29.79 80.48
CA VAL A 561 -17.50 -30.41 81.68
C VAL A 561 -19.02 -30.30 81.64
N MET A 562 -19.55 -29.19 81.14
CA MET A 562 -21.00 -28.97 80.95
C MET A 562 -21.60 -29.75 79.76
N GLY A 563 -20.85 -30.66 79.12
CA GLY A 563 -21.35 -31.58 78.10
C GLY A 563 -21.13 -31.15 76.64
N MET A 564 -20.31 -30.11 76.38
CA MET A 564 -19.94 -29.76 75.01
C MET A 564 -18.96 -30.79 74.41
N SER A 565 -19.33 -31.38 73.26
CA SER A 565 -18.52 -32.34 72.52
C SER A 565 -17.25 -31.70 71.92
N ARG A 566 -16.18 -32.48 71.70
CA ARG A 566 -14.94 -32.05 71.04
C ARG A 566 -15.19 -31.40 69.67
N ALA A 567 -16.05 -32.02 68.85
CA ALA A 567 -16.47 -31.48 67.56
C ALA A 567 -17.24 -30.16 67.67
N GLY A 568 -17.98 -29.96 68.77
CA GLY A 568 -18.69 -28.70 69.05
C GLY A 568 -17.72 -27.54 69.34
N ILE A 569 -16.64 -27.80 70.08
CA ILE A 569 -15.58 -26.81 70.34
C ILE A 569 -14.86 -26.47 69.05
N PHE A 570 -14.45 -27.49 68.29
CA PHE A 570 -13.81 -27.31 66.99
C PHE A 570 -14.67 -26.45 66.06
N ALA A 571 -15.95 -26.79 65.91
CA ALA A 571 -16.90 -26.04 65.09
C ALA A 571 -17.10 -24.61 65.58
N SER A 572 -17.17 -24.37 66.90
CA SER A 572 -17.36 -23.02 67.45
C SER A 572 -16.17 -22.08 67.16
N ILE A 573 -14.94 -22.60 67.19
CA ILE A 573 -13.73 -21.83 66.89
C ILE A 573 -13.62 -21.57 65.39
N LEU A 574 -13.91 -22.58 64.57
CA LEU A 574 -13.93 -22.43 63.11
C LEU A 574 -14.98 -21.41 62.69
N LEU A 575 -16.17 -21.45 63.28
CA LEU A 575 -17.25 -20.50 62.98
C LEU A 575 -16.90 -19.06 63.36
N ARG A 576 -16.23 -18.88 64.51
CA ARG A 576 -15.70 -17.58 64.92
C ARG A 576 -14.67 -17.06 63.91
N ALA A 577 -13.77 -17.92 63.46
CA ALA A 577 -12.77 -17.55 62.45
C ALA A 577 -13.40 -17.21 61.10
N THR A 578 -14.42 -17.95 60.65
CA THR A 578 -15.18 -17.62 59.44
C THR A 578 -15.89 -16.29 59.57
N ALA A 579 -16.49 -15.98 60.72
CA ALA A 579 -17.13 -14.68 60.97
C ALA A 579 -16.10 -13.52 60.94
N ILE A 580 -14.91 -13.72 61.53
CA ILE A 580 -13.80 -12.77 61.44
C ILE A 580 -13.35 -12.60 59.99
N GLY A 581 -13.19 -13.70 59.24
CA GLY A 581 -12.82 -13.68 57.83
C GLY A 581 -13.84 -12.94 56.95
N ALA A 582 -15.14 -13.16 57.18
CA ALA A 582 -16.19 -12.45 56.46
C ALA A 582 -16.18 -10.94 56.78
N ALA A 583 -16.05 -10.56 58.05
CA ALA A 583 -15.93 -9.16 58.44
C ALA A 583 -14.67 -8.50 57.88
N ALA A 584 -13.54 -9.22 57.86
CA ALA A 584 -12.29 -8.75 57.28
C ALA A 584 -12.37 -8.62 55.76
N ALA A 585 -13.03 -9.55 55.07
CA ALA A 585 -13.28 -9.46 53.63
C ALA A 585 -14.07 -8.20 53.30
N VAL A 586 -15.19 -7.94 54.00
CA VAL A 586 -15.99 -6.72 53.82
C VAL A 586 -15.15 -5.47 54.09
N LEU A 587 -14.41 -5.43 55.19
CA LEU A 587 -13.58 -4.28 55.54
C LEU A 587 -12.49 -4.02 54.51
N SER A 588 -11.80 -5.07 54.05
CA SER A 588 -10.73 -4.97 53.05
C SER A 588 -11.25 -4.48 51.70
N VAL A 589 -12.42 -4.94 51.26
CA VAL A 589 -13.08 -4.49 50.04
C VAL A 589 -13.49 -3.02 50.15
N LEU A 590 -14.13 -2.62 51.26
CA LEU A 590 -14.53 -1.23 51.49
C LEU A 590 -13.31 -0.29 51.53
N CYS A 591 -12.27 -0.65 52.28
CA CYS A 591 -11.02 0.10 52.32
C CYS A 591 -10.33 0.14 50.96
N GLY A 592 -10.32 -0.97 50.21
CA GLY A 592 -9.68 -1.05 48.90
C GLY A 592 -10.38 -0.19 47.86
N VAL A 593 -11.70 -0.25 47.78
CA VAL A 593 -12.50 0.62 46.90
C VAL A 593 -12.33 2.09 47.31
N GLY A 594 -12.39 2.39 48.61
CA GLY A 594 -12.17 3.75 49.12
C GLY A 594 -10.78 4.30 48.76
N LEU A 595 -9.74 3.47 48.89
CA LEU A 595 -8.38 3.85 48.51
C LEU A 595 -8.22 4.00 46.99
N SER A 596 -8.91 3.18 46.18
CA SER A 596 -8.93 3.32 44.72
C SER A 596 -9.55 4.65 44.30
N TYR A 597 -10.68 5.07 44.90
CA TYR A 597 -11.27 6.39 44.64
C TYR A 597 -10.34 7.53 45.06
N LEU A 598 -9.67 7.41 46.21
CA LEU A 598 -8.72 8.41 46.69
C LEU A 598 -7.49 8.53 45.76
N LEU A 599 -6.99 7.41 45.24
CA LEU A 599 -5.89 7.38 44.28
C LEU A 599 -6.32 7.95 42.92
N GLY A 600 -7.52 7.62 42.44
CA GLY A 600 -8.07 8.16 41.19
C GLY A 600 -8.47 9.63 41.25
N TRP A 601 -8.59 10.23 42.44
CA TRP A 601 -8.92 11.64 42.59
C TRP A 601 -7.77 12.55 42.15
N ILE A 602 -8.02 13.41 41.17
CA ILE A 602 -7.06 14.38 40.62
C ILE A 602 -7.19 15.69 41.41
N PRO A 603 -6.12 16.17 42.09
CA PRO A 603 -6.18 17.44 42.81
C PRO A 603 -6.29 18.64 41.86
N PRO A 604 -7.02 19.70 42.23
CA PRO A 604 -7.06 20.93 41.46
C PRO A 604 -5.66 21.57 41.36
N ALA A 605 -5.35 22.16 40.20
CA ALA A 605 -4.03 22.69 39.84
C ALA A 605 -3.48 23.80 40.77
N GLU A 606 -4.31 24.35 41.65
CA GLU A 606 -3.95 25.39 42.62
C GLU A 606 -3.18 24.85 43.85
N ILE A 607 -3.17 23.53 44.05
CA ILE A 607 -2.53 22.89 45.22
C ILE A 607 -1.11 22.40 44.85
N GLY A 608 -0.15 23.33 44.80
CA GLY A 608 1.21 23.08 44.32
C GLY A 608 2.02 22.00 45.06
N TRP A 609 1.67 21.64 46.31
CA TRP A 609 2.32 20.58 47.07
C TRP A 609 1.85 19.16 46.71
N LEU A 610 0.80 19.02 45.89
CA LEU A 610 0.30 17.71 45.41
C LEU A 610 0.78 17.34 44.00
N SER A 611 1.65 18.18 43.40
CA SER A 611 2.22 17.98 42.07
C SER A 611 3.13 16.75 41.92
N TRP A 612 3.56 16.16 43.04
CA TRP A 612 4.38 14.93 43.05
C TRP A 612 3.54 13.67 42.82
N LYS A 613 2.20 13.74 42.88
CA LYS A 613 1.32 12.55 42.77
C LYS A 613 1.34 12.04 41.33
N PRO A 614 1.88 10.84 41.06
CA PRO A 614 1.77 10.23 39.75
C PRO A 614 0.30 9.89 39.45
N ILE A 615 -0.10 10.02 38.18
CA ILE A 615 -1.41 9.58 37.72
C ILE A 615 -1.38 8.04 37.71
N VAL A 616 -1.94 7.44 38.76
CA VAL A 616 -2.05 5.99 38.87
C VAL A 616 -3.50 5.62 38.59
N SER A 617 -3.74 4.99 37.44
CA SER A 617 -4.99 4.31 37.15
C SER A 617 -5.05 3.06 38.02
N VAL A 618 -5.98 3.01 38.98
CA VAL A 618 -6.28 1.80 39.75
C VAL A 618 -7.66 1.33 39.30
N ARG A 619 -7.72 0.13 38.71
CA ARG A 619 -8.98 -0.47 38.27
C ARG A 619 -9.18 -1.79 39.00
N ILE A 620 -10.11 -1.80 39.95
CA ILE A 620 -10.50 -3.00 40.68
C ILE A 620 -11.72 -3.60 40.00
N ASP A 621 -11.60 -4.84 39.53
CA ASP A 621 -12.71 -5.57 38.92
C ASP A 621 -13.43 -6.47 39.92
N GLN A 622 -14.59 -7.00 39.54
CA GLN A 622 -15.37 -7.92 40.37
C GLN A 622 -14.58 -9.18 40.71
N ASP A 623 -13.78 -9.68 39.76
CA ASP A 623 -12.95 -10.88 39.97
C ASP A 623 -11.90 -10.69 41.06
N ASP A 624 -11.28 -9.50 41.16
CA ASP A 624 -10.28 -9.22 42.20
C ASP A 624 -10.93 -9.13 43.58
N LEU A 625 -12.13 -8.55 43.65
CA LEU A 625 -12.91 -8.48 44.89
C LEU A 625 -13.28 -9.87 45.40
N ILE A 626 -13.75 -10.75 44.50
CA ILE A 626 -14.12 -12.12 44.83
C ILE A 626 -12.87 -12.92 45.24
N LEU A 627 -11.76 -12.78 44.51
CA LEU A 627 -10.50 -13.46 44.82
C LEU A 627 -9.97 -13.08 46.20
N VAL A 628 -9.96 -11.78 46.54
CA VAL A 628 -9.48 -11.31 47.84
C VAL A 628 -10.46 -11.69 48.96
N ALA A 629 -11.78 -11.60 48.74
CA ALA A 629 -12.77 -12.00 49.74
C ALA A 629 -12.70 -13.50 50.05
N THR A 630 -12.62 -14.35 49.02
CA THR A 630 -12.44 -15.81 49.19
C THR A 630 -11.08 -16.14 49.79
N GLY A 631 -10.02 -15.45 49.38
CA GLY A 631 -8.69 -15.57 49.98
C GLY A 631 -8.67 -15.24 51.47
N ALA A 632 -9.34 -14.16 51.90
CA ALA A 632 -9.48 -13.79 53.30
C ALA A 632 -10.23 -14.87 54.11
N MET A 633 -11.33 -15.38 53.56
CA MET A 633 -12.10 -16.46 54.19
C MET A 633 -11.30 -17.76 54.31
N LEU A 634 -10.57 -18.15 53.26
CA LEU A 634 -9.71 -19.33 53.25
C LEU A 634 -8.55 -19.18 54.22
N CYS A 635 -7.90 -18.02 54.25
CA CYS A 635 -6.81 -17.70 55.17
C CYS A 635 -7.27 -17.84 56.63
N CYS A 636 -8.43 -17.26 56.98
CA CYS A 636 -9.03 -17.39 58.30
C CYS A 636 -9.43 -18.83 58.64
N GLY A 637 -10.05 -19.54 57.69
CA GLY A 637 -10.47 -20.92 57.88
C GLY A 637 -9.29 -21.86 58.11
N LEU A 638 -8.28 -21.80 57.24
CA LEU A 638 -7.07 -22.62 57.33
C LEU A 638 -6.25 -22.28 58.59
N GLY A 639 -6.10 -20.99 58.90
CA GLY A 639 -5.37 -20.56 60.09
C GLY A 639 -6.06 -20.92 61.42
N ALA A 640 -7.37 -21.16 61.40
CA ALA A 640 -8.12 -21.60 62.57
C ALA A 640 -8.04 -23.10 62.84
N ILE A 641 -7.63 -23.92 61.86
CA ILE A 641 -7.57 -25.38 62.02
C ILE A 641 -6.61 -25.78 63.17
N PRO A 642 -5.35 -25.32 63.22
CA PRO A 642 -4.44 -25.70 64.31
C PRO A 642 -4.93 -25.31 65.72
N PRO A 643 -5.37 -24.06 66.00
CA PRO A 643 -5.86 -23.70 67.33
C PRO A 643 -7.19 -24.41 67.68
N ALA A 644 -8.09 -24.60 66.71
CA ALA A 644 -9.34 -25.33 66.93
C ALA A 644 -9.08 -26.80 67.30
N TRP A 645 -8.12 -27.44 66.62
CA TRP A 645 -7.76 -28.82 66.89
C TRP A 645 -7.13 -28.97 68.28
N LYS A 646 -6.17 -28.10 68.62
CA LYS A 646 -5.57 -28.03 69.97
C LYS A 646 -6.65 -27.87 71.04
N ALA A 647 -7.56 -26.91 70.87
CA ALA A 647 -8.62 -26.64 71.85
C ALA A 647 -9.62 -27.80 72.02
N SER A 648 -9.98 -28.47 70.93
CA SER A 648 -10.90 -29.61 70.96
C SER A 648 -10.35 -30.83 71.70
N ASN A 649 -9.03 -30.95 71.80
CA ASN A 649 -8.33 -32.06 72.43
C ASN A 649 -7.85 -31.77 73.87
N LEU A 650 -8.03 -30.55 74.38
CA LEU A 650 -7.66 -30.20 75.76
C LEU A 650 -8.41 -31.04 76.80
N ASP A 651 -7.71 -31.64 77.76
CA ASP A 651 -8.36 -32.29 78.89
C ASP A 651 -9.13 -31.25 79.73
N PRO A 652 -10.44 -31.44 79.99
CA PRO A 652 -11.22 -30.50 80.80
C PRO A 652 -10.66 -30.28 82.21
N PHE A 653 -10.04 -31.29 82.82
CA PHE A 653 -9.47 -31.17 84.15
C PHE A 653 -8.21 -30.29 84.15
N ASP A 654 -7.26 -30.60 83.25
CA ASP A 654 -6.01 -29.84 83.11
C ASP A 654 -6.28 -28.38 82.75
N ALA A 655 -7.26 -28.14 81.87
CA ALA A 655 -7.64 -26.79 81.45
C ALA A 655 -8.13 -25.91 82.61
N ILE A 656 -8.80 -26.49 83.63
CA ILE A 656 -9.33 -25.77 84.79
C ILE A 656 -8.25 -25.59 85.86
N VAL A 657 -7.41 -26.62 86.08
CA VAL A 657 -6.35 -26.59 87.10
C VAL A 657 -5.21 -25.65 86.68
N GLU A 658 -4.68 -25.80 85.46
CA GLU A 658 -3.57 -24.95 84.97
C GLU A 658 -3.95 -23.47 84.90
N GLY A 659 -5.18 -23.16 84.49
CA GLY A 659 -5.63 -21.77 84.35
C GLY A 659 -6.04 -21.11 85.67
N ARG A 660 -5.96 -21.82 86.81
CA ARG A 660 -6.10 -21.22 88.15
C ARG A 660 -4.76 -20.69 88.69
N PHE A 661 -3.65 -21.12 88.11
CA PHE A 661 -2.28 -20.81 88.56
C PHE A 661 -1.47 -19.97 87.54
N ARG A 662 -2.10 -19.55 86.45
CA ARG A 662 -1.62 -18.56 85.47
C ARG A 662 -2.58 -17.39 85.45
#